data_AF-A0A7Y4P4M8-F1
#
_entry.id   AF-A0A7Y4P4M8-F1
#
_cell.length_a   1.000
_cell.length_b   1.000
_cell.length_c   1.000
_cell.angle_alpha   90.00
_cell.angle_beta   90.00
_cell.angle_gamma   90.00
#
_symmetry.space_group_name_H-M   'P 1'
#
loop_
_entity.id
_entity.type
_entity.pdbx_description
1 polymer ?
#
loop_
_entity_poly.entity_id
_entity_poly.type
_entity_poly.pdbx_seq_one_letter_code
_entity_poly.pdbx_strand_id
1 'polypeptide(L)'
;MNDDLDAKYEVFLGLLESMTPDGAVKALEVLQLDARVIQEIIERHEQEVIKIREMEEPRTVVVENRATWYTGSRPQDKCWPALVRQLEESGWSRDPAIDSLDVASKRVVSLLSHPREKLFATRGLVVGYVQSGKTTNFTAAMAKAADRGYKLFIVLAGIHNGLRRQTQKRLVQQLVEPNPSLWTQLTDMDRDFVPPANAASFFGRTNKTHVLCVIKKNATVLRKFADWLASASDYLADCPALIIDDEADQATVATKSINPLILEILGTLPKAAYVGYTASPFANLLIDPSADDLYPKDFVVNLPKPVGHFGTEVVFGRYALDGEDPEDVDDGYDMIRTVPQSDVERVRPLKRVDIDGFGPEITDALRDAVHYFWLSTAARRVRGTGVPHCTMLVHTSVNTVVHQRFREPLENLRSELLTELRVGAVPDELRVLWEKEVNRVPAEAFGEQPVDFETLLPELAGVVGDCRIIMDNSSSEDRLDYDNGPVVALAVGGNTLSRGLTLEGLAVSYFVRAVSAYDTLLQMGRWFGYRDGYADLPRIWMTEELQDWFRHLSTVEAEMRRDIEVYMTEDKNPQTFAVRLRTHPALRVTAAAKMKDAVPAASAYGGQRVQTRYFHLDKEWLESNQREANKLVERALAGGRIDPPAEEGRYVIRDVDSEDVLKFLDLYRFHERSQECDSNLLTRYIEKRRKAGALRKWNVAIVGNPVDSAPGSYTFAPGITTGRVVRAQLGTPGEEGSSPIGEGVVTADIKTLMSRRDAAIDLSGETSKLNEKQIKHERLDQLPTTGLLVLYPIDRVSLPSHGRTTRVPLNAAADVIGVGLVFPQPGVDSTVEWDYISADLSKIDIEVEDFTELGAPVD
;
A
#
# COMPACT_ATOMS: atom_id res chain seq x y z
N MET A 1 -20.55 -27.89 35.12
CA MET A 1 -19.49 -28.50 34.29
C MET A 1 -18.59 -27.43 33.69
N ASN A 2 -19.10 -26.32 33.12
CA ASN A 2 -18.26 -25.22 32.61
C ASN A 2 -17.29 -24.64 33.66
N ASP A 3 -17.74 -24.31 34.88
CA ASP A 3 -16.85 -23.68 35.89
C ASP A 3 -15.63 -24.55 36.29
N ASP A 4 -15.77 -25.87 36.28
CA ASP A 4 -14.65 -26.79 36.61
C ASP A 4 -13.67 -26.91 35.43
N LEU A 5 -14.16 -26.88 34.19
CA LEU A 5 -13.31 -26.82 33.00
C LEU A 5 -12.63 -25.45 32.86
N ASP A 6 -13.29 -24.35 33.21
CA ASP A 6 -12.73 -23.00 33.23
C ASP A 6 -11.56 -22.90 34.21
N ALA A 7 -11.73 -23.40 35.44
CA ALA A 7 -10.66 -23.42 36.44
C ALA A 7 -9.46 -24.27 35.98
N LYS A 8 -9.71 -25.43 35.36
CA LYS A 8 -8.65 -26.30 34.84
C LYS A 8 -7.97 -25.71 33.60
N TYR A 9 -8.71 -24.99 32.77
CA TYR A 9 -8.14 -24.24 31.64
C TYR A 9 -7.25 -23.09 32.12
N GLU A 10 -7.63 -22.36 33.18
CA GLU A 10 -6.76 -21.37 33.81
C GLU A 10 -5.47 -21.99 34.38
N VAL A 11 -5.56 -23.19 34.97
CA VAL A 11 -4.37 -23.95 35.40
C VAL A 11 -3.48 -24.31 34.20
N PHE A 12 -4.06 -24.75 33.09
CA PHE A 12 -3.32 -25.02 31.84
C PHE A 12 -2.65 -23.76 31.30
N LEU A 13 -3.37 -22.64 31.26
CA LEU A 13 -2.81 -21.34 30.87
C LEU A 13 -1.65 -20.94 31.79
N GLY A 14 -1.76 -21.15 33.10
CA GLY A 14 -0.68 -20.96 34.07
C GLY A 14 0.52 -21.87 33.81
N LEU A 15 0.31 -23.12 33.39
CA LEU A 15 1.41 -24.03 33.01
C LEU A 15 2.14 -23.54 31.76
N LEU A 16 1.46 -22.94 30.78
CA LEU A 16 2.13 -22.30 29.62
C LEU A 16 3.12 -21.20 30.06
N GLU A 17 2.96 -20.63 31.26
CA GLU A 17 3.94 -19.72 31.86
C GLU A 17 5.17 -20.40 32.42
N SER A 18 5.31 -21.73 32.34
CA SER A 18 6.50 -22.47 32.76
C SER A 18 6.99 -23.51 31.75
N MET A 19 6.21 -23.79 30.70
CA MET A 19 6.48 -24.86 29.73
C MET A 19 5.81 -24.59 28.37
N THR A 20 6.19 -25.34 27.33
CA THR A 20 5.52 -25.31 26.00
C THR A 20 4.10 -25.92 26.10
N PRO A 21 3.23 -25.74 25.10
CA PRO A 21 1.93 -26.43 25.05
C PRO A 21 2.02 -27.94 25.32
N ASP A 22 2.90 -28.66 24.62
CA ASP A 22 3.13 -30.09 24.86
C ASP A 22 3.64 -30.39 26.28
N GLY A 23 4.47 -29.49 26.83
CA GLY A 23 4.97 -29.60 28.19
C GLY A 23 3.86 -29.42 29.22
N ALA A 24 2.95 -28.47 28.98
CA ALA A 24 1.78 -28.22 29.81
C ALA A 24 0.81 -29.41 29.78
N VAL A 25 0.58 -29.99 28.60
CA VAL A 25 -0.20 -31.23 28.46
C VAL A 25 0.43 -32.36 29.28
N LYS A 26 1.73 -32.61 29.12
CA LYS A 26 2.46 -33.63 29.92
C LYS A 26 2.40 -33.35 31.42
N ALA A 27 2.44 -32.08 31.84
CA ALA A 27 2.31 -31.74 33.25
C ALA A 27 0.90 -32.02 33.78
N LEU A 28 -0.15 -31.79 32.99
CA LEU A 28 -1.52 -32.17 33.35
C LEU A 28 -1.69 -33.70 33.45
N GLU A 29 -1.05 -34.46 32.57
CA GLU A 29 -1.00 -35.94 32.64
C GLU A 29 -0.32 -36.42 33.93
N VAL A 30 0.80 -35.79 34.31
CA VAL A 30 1.52 -36.09 35.56
C VAL A 30 0.69 -35.72 36.80
N LEU A 31 -0.13 -34.67 36.71
CA LEU A 31 -1.09 -34.27 37.74
C LEU A 31 -2.33 -35.18 37.81
N GLN A 32 -2.37 -36.25 37.00
CA GLN A 32 -3.46 -37.24 36.93
C GLN A 32 -4.83 -36.62 36.60
N LEU A 33 -4.86 -35.56 35.78
CA LEU A 33 -6.12 -35.13 35.17
C LEU A 33 -6.65 -36.23 34.22
N ASP A 34 -7.97 -36.38 34.16
CA ASP A 34 -8.62 -37.31 33.26
C ASP A 34 -8.28 -36.97 31.79
N ALA A 35 -7.93 -37.98 31.00
CA ALA A 35 -7.55 -37.82 29.60
C ALA A 35 -8.63 -37.11 28.76
N ARG A 36 -9.92 -37.29 29.09
CA ARG A 36 -11.01 -36.58 28.42
C ARG A 36 -10.99 -35.09 28.71
N VAL A 37 -10.67 -34.70 29.95
CA VAL A 37 -10.58 -33.30 30.36
C VAL A 37 -9.35 -32.62 29.77
N ILE A 38 -8.23 -33.34 29.67
CA ILE A 38 -7.03 -32.85 28.97
C ILE A 38 -7.35 -32.60 27.50
N GLN A 39 -8.07 -33.52 26.85
CA GLN A 39 -8.50 -33.35 25.46
C GLN A 39 -9.43 -32.14 25.27
N GLU A 40 -10.42 -31.94 26.15
CA GLU A 40 -11.29 -30.75 26.13
C GLU A 40 -10.50 -29.44 26.34
N ILE A 41 -9.45 -29.45 27.17
CA ILE A 41 -8.55 -28.30 27.37
C ILE A 41 -7.73 -28.00 26.11
N ILE A 42 -7.21 -29.03 25.44
CA ILE A 42 -6.47 -28.91 24.18
C ILE A 42 -7.39 -28.36 23.10
N GLU A 43 -8.57 -28.95 22.90
CA GLU A 43 -9.55 -28.51 21.91
C GLU A 43 -10.01 -27.07 22.16
N ARG A 44 -10.26 -26.69 23.41
CA ARG A 44 -10.57 -25.30 23.77
C ARG A 44 -9.40 -24.36 23.47
N HIS A 45 -8.17 -24.78 23.80
CA HIS A 45 -6.99 -23.98 23.50
C HIS A 45 -6.85 -23.77 21.99
N GLU A 46 -6.95 -24.84 21.21
CA GLU A 46 -6.92 -24.83 19.76
C GLU A 46 -8.02 -23.94 19.19
N GLN A 47 -9.26 -24.00 19.70
CA GLN A 47 -10.33 -23.11 19.25
C GLN A 47 -10.06 -21.63 19.55
N GLU A 48 -9.53 -21.29 20.72
CA GLU A 48 -9.18 -19.90 21.04
C GLU A 48 -8.03 -19.41 20.16
N VAL A 49 -7.04 -20.26 19.92
CA VAL A 49 -5.94 -20.04 18.98
C VAL A 49 -6.43 -19.81 17.56
N ILE A 50 -7.34 -20.66 17.10
CA ILE A 50 -7.97 -20.58 15.79
C ILE A 50 -8.77 -19.28 15.70
N LYS A 51 -9.59 -18.91 16.69
CA LYS A 51 -10.31 -17.62 16.68
C LYS A 51 -9.36 -16.42 16.56
N ILE A 52 -8.19 -16.48 17.21
CA ILE A 52 -7.19 -15.40 17.13
C ILE A 52 -6.55 -15.34 15.74
N ARG A 53 -6.36 -16.50 15.08
CA ARG A 53 -5.83 -16.60 13.71
C ARG A 53 -6.88 -16.22 12.66
N GLU A 54 -8.11 -16.69 12.83
CA GLU A 54 -9.26 -16.62 11.90
C GLU A 54 -10.19 -15.44 12.22
N MET A 55 -9.71 -14.38 12.88
CA MET A 55 -10.48 -13.16 13.15
C MET A 55 -10.69 -12.33 11.85
N GLU A 56 -11.40 -12.95 10.90
CA GLU A 56 -12.37 -12.54 9.85
C GLU A 56 -12.58 -13.82 8.96
N GLU A 57 -13.81 -14.39 8.95
CA GLU A 57 -14.20 -15.74 8.46
C GLU A 57 -13.94 -16.07 6.95
N PRO A 58 -13.92 -17.36 6.48
CA PRO A 58 -13.63 -18.64 7.17
C PRO A 58 -12.73 -19.66 6.41
N ARG A 59 -12.23 -20.66 7.20
CA ARG A 59 -11.70 -22.03 6.90
C ARG A 59 -10.25 -22.20 6.43
N THR A 60 -9.36 -22.51 7.39
CA THR A 60 -8.04 -23.10 7.16
C THR A 60 -7.94 -24.57 7.58
N VAL A 61 -7.25 -25.38 6.78
CA VAL A 61 -6.72 -26.70 7.12
C VAL A 61 -5.25 -26.54 7.47
N VAL A 62 -4.94 -26.75 8.75
CA VAL A 62 -3.66 -27.01 9.44
C VAL A 62 -2.35 -26.98 8.62
N VAL A 63 -1.44 -26.08 8.98
CA VAL A 63 0.00 -26.13 8.66
C VAL A 63 0.81 -26.44 9.91
N GLU A 64 1.59 -27.52 9.77
CA GLU A 64 2.85 -27.81 10.45
C GLU A 64 2.92 -27.44 11.94
N ASN A 65 2.01 -27.97 12.76
CA ASN A 65 2.21 -28.11 14.22
C ASN A 65 2.63 -26.84 15.01
N ARG A 66 2.49 -25.62 14.48
CA ARG A 66 2.63 -24.41 15.29
C ARG A 66 1.31 -24.13 16.00
N ALA A 67 1.11 -24.76 17.15
CA ALA A 67 0.09 -24.32 18.10
C ALA A 67 0.40 -22.86 18.50
N THR A 68 -0.48 -21.88 18.22
CA THR A 68 -0.19 -20.52 18.73
C THR A 68 -0.29 -20.54 20.23
N TRP A 69 0.77 -20.14 20.90
CA TRP A 69 0.86 -20.23 22.35
C TRP A 69 0.28 -19.00 23.08
N TYR A 70 0.04 -17.90 22.34
CA TYR A 70 -0.38 -16.63 22.92
C TYR A 70 -1.88 -16.37 22.77
N THR A 71 -2.62 -16.45 23.88
CA THR A 71 -4.07 -16.26 23.91
C THR A 71 -4.52 -14.84 24.29
N GLY A 72 -3.59 -13.92 24.56
CA GLY A 72 -3.88 -12.53 24.93
C GLY A 72 -3.37 -12.15 26.32
N SER A 73 -3.78 -10.97 26.78
CA SER A 73 -3.43 -10.44 28.11
C SER A 73 -4.11 -11.23 29.22
N ARG A 74 -3.42 -11.38 30.35
CA ARG A 74 -3.88 -12.06 31.57
C ARG A 74 -3.88 -11.10 32.77
N PRO A 75 -4.61 -11.41 33.86
CA PRO A 75 -4.70 -10.54 35.04
C PRO A 75 -3.36 -10.17 35.71
N GLN A 76 -2.35 -11.03 35.60
CA GLN A 76 -1.01 -10.86 36.18
C GLN A 76 -0.06 -10.01 35.33
N ASP A 77 -0.46 -9.67 34.09
CA ASP A 77 0.37 -8.91 33.16
C ASP A 77 0.58 -7.48 33.66
N LYS A 78 1.74 -6.91 33.40
CA LYS A 78 2.12 -5.59 33.92
C LYS A 78 2.47 -4.61 32.82
N CYS A 79 3.08 -5.07 31.73
CA CYS A 79 3.56 -4.20 30.67
C CYS A 79 2.41 -3.74 29.77
N TRP A 80 1.62 -4.68 29.21
CA TRP A 80 0.51 -4.32 28.33
C TRP A 80 -0.58 -3.51 29.02
N PRO A 81 -1.08 -3.87 30.23
CA PRO A 81 -2.08 -3.06 30.93
C PRO A 81 -1.60 -1.65 31.29
N ALA A 82 -0.31 -1.46 31.54
CA ALA A 82 0.26 -0.14 31.79
C ALA A 82 0.27 0.73 30.53
N LEU A 83 0.63 0.15 29.38
CA LEU A 83 0.56 0.84 28.09
C LEU A 83 -0.87 1.26 27.75
N VAL A 84 -1.84 0.37 27.97
CA VAL A 84 -3.27 0.66 27.74
C VAL A 84 -3.73 1.87 28.55
N ARG A 85 -3.44 1.91 29.86
CA ARG A 85 -3.80 3.07 30.71
C ARG A 85 -3.18 4.37 30.20
N GLN A 86 -1.92 4.33 29.79
CA GLN A 86 -1.24 5.52 29.26
C GLN A 86 -1.83 6.00 27.93
N LEU A 87 -2.24 5.08 27.04
CA LEU A 87 -2.91 5.44 25.79
C LEU A 87 -4.28 6.07 26.07
N GLU A 88 -5.05 5.54 27.02
CA GLU A 88 -6.32 6.13 27.48
C GLU A 88 -6.12 7.54 28.05
N GLU A 89 -5.10 7.74 28.89
CA GLU A 89 -4.72 9.06 29.42
C GLU A 89 -4.27 10.04 28.32
N SER A 90 -3.73 9.51 27.22
CA SER A 90 -3.34 10.28 26.03
C SER A 90 -4.51 10.54 25.07
N GLY A 91 -5.74 10.19 25.45
CA GLY A 91 -6.96 10.46 24.68
C GLY A 91 -7.33 9.40 23.64
N TRP A 92 -6.70 8.23 23.64
CA TRP A 92 -7.09 7.14 22.73
C TRP A 92 -8.42 6.52 23.18
N SER A 93 -9.34 6.31 22.24
CA SER A 93 -10.59 5.61 22.54
C SER A 93 -10.35 4.14 22.80
N ARG A 94 -11.10 3.56 23.76
CA ARG A 94 -11.00 2.13 24.06
C ARG A 94 -11.42 1.30 22.84
N ASP A 95 -12.62 1.57 22.35
CA ASP A 95 -13.18 1.06 21.10
C ASP A 95 -13.29 2.24 20.11
N PRO A 96 -12.80 2.12 18.86
CA PRO A 96 -12.10 0.98 18.27
C PRO A 96 -10.56 1.03 18.38
N ALA A 97 -9.96 2.13 18.86
CA ALA A 97 -8.52 2.35 18.67
C ALA A 97 -7.63 1.39 19.46
N ILE A 98 -7.85 1.26 20.78
CA ILE A 98 -7.04 0.36 21.63
C ILE A 98 -7.37 -1.11 21.33
N ASP A 99 -8.64 -1.44 21.11
CA ASP A 99 -9.05 -2.81 20.81
C ASP A 99 -8.49 -3.30 19.45
N SER A 100 -8.49 -2.45 18.43
CA SER A 100 -7.82 -2.75 17.15
C SER A 100 -6.32 -2.95 17.31
N LEU A 101 -5.66 -2.11 18.13
CA LEU A 101 -4.25 -2.27 18.48
C LEU A 101 -4.01 -3.59 19.23
N ASP A 102 -4.90 -3.96 20.15
CA ASP A 102 -4.81 -5.21 20.91
C ASP A 102 -4.86 -6.42 19.96
N VAL A 103 -5.86 -6.48 19.09
CA VAL A 103 -6.04 -7.55 18.10
C VAL A 103 -4.80 -7.65 17.19
N ALA A 104 -4.38 -6.53 16.59
CA ALA A 104 -3.27 -6.51 15.66
C ALA A 104 -1.94 -6.94 16.31
N SER A 105 -1.62 -6.41 17.50
CA SER A 105 -0.38 -6.77 18.20
C SER A 105 -0.44 -8.18 18.82
N LYS A 106 -1.63 -8.67 19.20
CA LYS A 106 -1.84 -10.06 19.65
C LYS A 106 -1.51 -11.04 18.52
N ARG A 107 -1.94 -10.74 17.30
CA ARG A 107 -1.63 -11.53 16.10
C ARG A 107 -0.14 -11.58 15.80
N VAL A 108 0.59 -10.48 15.97
CA VAL A 108 2.06 -10.50 15.81
C VAL A 108 2.71 -11.42 16.84
N VAL A 109 2.33 -11.30 18.12
CA VAL A 109 2.93 -12.11 19.21
C VAL A 109 2.60 -13.59 19.08
N SER A 110 1.41 -13.94 18.60
CA SER A 110 1.00 -15.34 18.40
C SER A 110 1.77 -16.06 17.28
N LEU A 111 2.43 -15.32 16.39
CA LEU A 111 3.29 -15.82 15.32
C LEU A 111 4.78 -15.90 15.72
N LEU A 112 5.15 -15.38 16.90
CA LEU A 112 6.49 -15.55 17.45
C LEU A 112 6.66 -16.95 18.04
N SER A 113 7.88 -17.45 18.14
CA SER A 113 8.19 -18.68 18.88
C SER A 113 7.94 -18.53 20.38
N HIS A 114 7.62 -19.62 21.06
CA HIS A 114 7.43 -19.59 22.50
C HIS A 114 8.79 -19.39 23.22
N PRO A 115 8.92 -18.47 24.20
CA PRO A 115 10.21 -18.11 24.79
C PRO A 115 10.92 -19.26 25.54
N ARG A 116 10.20 -20.34 25.84
CA ARG A 116 10.77 -21.57 26.45
C ARG A 116 11.25 -22.63 25.48
N GLU A 117 11.03 -22.45 24.19
CA GLU A 117 11.67 -23.32 23.21
C GLU A 117 13.20 -23.30 23.42
N LYS A 118 13.84 -24.43 23.13
CA LYS A 118 15.28 -24.59 23.36
C LYS A 118 16.09 -23.68 22.44
N LEU A 119 15.66 -23.57 21.19
CA LEU A 119 16.27 -22.76 20.13
C LEU A 119 15.15 -22.30 19.20
N PHE A 120 15.23 -21.07 18.72
CA PHE A 120 14.35 -20.59 17.65
C PHE A 120 14.99 -19.42 16.89
N ALA A 121 14.64 -19.32 15.61
CA ALA A 121 15.12 -18.29 14.70
C ALA A 121 13.98 -17.84 13.79
N THR A 122 13.01 -17.11 14.37
CA THR A 122 11.83 -16.59 13.68
C THR A 122 12.20 -15.36 12.86
N ARG A 123 11.77 -15.27 11.59
CA ARG A 123 11.88 -14.09 10.72
C ARG A 123 10.49 -13.76 10.15
N GLY A 124 9.92 -12.64 10.60
CA GLY A 124 8.63 -12.15 10.14
C GLY A 124 8.65 -10.72 9.64
N LEU A 125 7.60 -10.33 8.93
CA LEU A 125 7.40 -8.97 8.42
C LEU A 125 5.99 -8.48 8.75
N VAL A 126 5.90 -7.25 9.26
CA VAL A 126 4.66 -6.56 9.55
C VAL A 126 4.55 -5.34 8.64
N VAL A 127 3.48 -5.32 7.85
CA VAL A 127 3.23 -4.30 6.82
C VAL A 127 2.09 -3.39 7.29
N GLY A 128 2.45 -2.16 7.69
CA GLY A 128 1.49 -1.13 8.07
C GLY A 128 1.23 -0.13 6.94
N TYR A 129 0.26 0.78 7.11
CA TYR A 129 0.16 1.94 6.22
C TYR A 129 1.16 3.03 6.62
N VAL A 130 1.48 3.95 5.71
CA VAL A 130 2.37 5.08 6.01
C VAL A 130 1.78 5.92 7.15
N GLN A 131 2.53 6.13 8.23
CA GLN A 131 2.07 6.82 9.46
C GLN A 131 0.86 6.17 10.17
N SER A 132 0.63 4.86 10.02
CA SER A 132 -0.47 4.12 10.66
C SER A 132 -0.29 3.80 12.16
N GLY A 133 0.78 4.27 12.79
CA GLY A 133 1.07 3.87 14.18
C GLY A 133 1.83 2.54 14.34
N LYS A 134 2.63 2.14 13.33
CA LYS A 134 3.54 0.96 13.40
C LYS A 134 4.35 0.92 14.71
N THR A 135 4.87 2.06 15.14
CA THR A 135 5.59 2.22 16.41
C THR A 135 4.74 1.88 17.63
N THR A 136 3.47 2.27 17.64
CA THR A 136 2.52 1.87 18.69
C THR A 136 2.33 0.35 18.68
N ASN A 137 2.18 -0.24 17.50
CA ASN A 137 1.95 -1.67 17.33
C ASN A 137 3.14 -2.51 17.82
N PHE A 138 4.38 -2.21 17.41
CA PHE A 138 5.51 -2.96 17.90
C PHE A 138 5.78 -2.72 19.39
N THR A 139 5.46 -1.53 19.92
CA THR A 139 5.55 -1.27 21.37
C THR A 139 4.56 -2.15 22.14
N ALA A 140 3.34 -2.32 21.63
CA ALA A 140 2.34 -3.24 22.17
C ALA A 140 2.80 -4.70 22.09
N ALA A 141 3.37 -5.11 20.95
CA ALA A 141 3.93 -6.45 20.78
C ALA A 141 5.09 -6.71 21.77
N MET A 142 5.98 -5.73 21.97
CA MET A 142 7.07 -5.81 22.95
C MET A 142 6.54 -5.91 24.38
N ALA A 143 5.53 -5.12 24.76
CA ALA A 143 4.91 -5.18 26.08
C ALA A 143 4.33 -6.57 26.36
N LYS A 144 3.56 -7.11 25.40
CA LYS A 144 2.96 -8.45 25.49
C LYS A 144 3.99 -9.57 25.52
N ALA A 145 5.05 -9.46 24.72
CA ALA A 145 6.15 -10.41 24.72
C ALA A 145 6.92 -10.38 26.05
N ALA A 146 7.12 -9.19 26.64
CA ALA A 146 7.75 -9.03 27.94
C ALA A 146 6.94 -9.72 29.05
N ASP A 147 5.61 -9.53 29.04
CA ASP A 147 4.68 -10.23 29.95
C ASP A 147 4.70 -11.77 29.78
N ARG A 148 5.34 -12.29 28.73
CA ARG A 148 5.47 -13.73 28.46
C ARG A 148 6.89 -14.27 28.58
N GLY A 149 7.85 -13.45 29.04
CA GLY A 149 9.19 -13.91 29.38
C GLY A 149 10.24 -13.70 28.29
N TYR A 150 9.95 -12.90 27.25
CA TYR A 150 11.02 -12.33 26.43
C TYR A 150 11.89 -11.41 27.29
N LYS A 151 13.21 -11.53 27.15
CA LYS A 151 14.18 -10.86 28.02
C LYS A 151 14.87 -9.69 27.32
N LEU A 152 15.34 -9.88 26.09
CA LEU A 152 16.11 -8.88 25.35
C LEU A 152 15.26 -8.29 24.23
N PHE A 153 15.12 -6.96 24.23
CA PHE A 153 14.41 -6.21 23.22
C PHE A 153 15.37 -5.27 22.51
N ILE A 154 15.60 -5.52 21.22
CA ILE A 154 16.47 -4.72 20.37
C ILE A 154 15.60 -4.01 19.33
N VAL A 155 15.66 -2.69 19.29
CA VAL A 155 14.98 -1.89 18.26
C VAL A 155 16.03 -1.27 17.36
N LEU A 156 16.07 -1.72 16.10
CA LEU A 156 16.92 -1.15 15.06
C LEU A 156 16.20 0.08 14.49
N ALA A 157 16.53 1.25 15.01
CA ALA A 157 16.02 2.53 14.54
C ALA A 157 16.76 2.96 13.26
N GLY A 158 16.17 3.89 12.49
CA GLY A 158 16.75 4.36 11.23
C GLY A 158 18.16 5.00 11.37
N ILE A 159 18.71 5.44 10.24
CA ILE A 159 20.13 5.84 10.11
C ILE A 159 20.45 7.12 10.91
N HIS A 160 19.45 7.98 11.15
CA HIS A 160 19.63 9.31 11.76
C HIS A 160 19.44 9.30 13.28
N ASN A 161 20.32 10.03 13.99
CA ASN A 161 20.24 10.17 15.45
C ASN A 161 18.92 10.77 15.94
N GLY A 162 18.29 11.67 15.17
CA GLY A 162 17.01 12.27 15.53
C GLY A 162 15.89 11.23 15.65
N LEU A 163 15.75 10.37 14.64
CA LEU A 163 14.76 9.29 14.63
C LEU A 163 15.02 8.28 15.75
N ARG A 164 16.29 7.89 15.96
CA ARG A 164 16.67 6.99 17.06
C ARG A 164 16.34 7.58 18.43
N ARG A 165 16.59 8.87 18.65
CA ARG A 165 16.24 9.60 19.89
C ARG A 165 14.72 9.65 20.09
N GLN A 166 13.94 9.88 19.04
CA GLN A 166 12.48 9.88 19.10
C GLN A 166 11.93 8.50 19.48
N THR A 167 12.41 7.43 18.84
CA THR A 167 12.03 6.05 19.16
C THR A 167 12.42 5.67 20.58
N GLN A 168 13.63 6.03 21.03
CA GLN A 168 14.08 5.82 22.42
C GLN A 168 13.18 6.54 23.42
N LYS A 169 12.88 7.84 23.20
CA LYS A 169 12.01 8.63 24.09
C LYS A 169 10.68 7.93 24.28
N ARG A 170 10.07 7.54 23.16
CA ARG A 170 8.75 6.92 23.14
C ARG A 170 8.74 5.57 23.85
N LEU A 171 9.70 4.70 23.58
CA LEU A 171 9.78 3.38 24.23
C LEU A 171 10.05 3.49 25.73
N VAL A 172 10.87 4.45 26.16
CA VAL A 172 11.11 4.72 27.59
C VAL A 172 9.83 5.17 28.27
N GLN A 173 9.14 6.15 27.68
CA GLN A 173 7.86 6.64 28.19
C GLN A 173 6.77 5.57 28.24
N GLN A 174 6.76 4.66 27.27
CA GLN A 174 5.67 3.69 27.09
C GLN A 174 5.90 2.33 27.78
N LEU A 175 7.16 1.94 28.00
CA LEU A 175 7.50 0.64 28.58
C LEU A 175 8.21 0.78 29.93
N VAL A 176 9.18 1.69 30.02
CA VAL A 176 10.10 1.78 31.17
C VAL A 176 9.51 2.62 32.31
N GLU A 177 9.07 3.84 32.03
CA GLU A 177 8.52 4.78 33.02
C GLU A 177 7.31 4.21 33.78
N PRO A 178 6.38 3.45 33.15
CA PRO A 178 5.26 2.86 33.87
C PRO A 178 5.67 1.71 34.81
N ASN A 179 6.79 1.03 34.53
CA ASN A 179 7.25 -0.14 35.27
C ASN A 179 8.79 -0.14 35.45
N PRO A 180 9.39 0.84 36.14
CA PRO A 180 10.84 1.05 36.15
C PRO A 180 11.62 -0.11 36.78
N SER A 181 11.01 -0.86 37.70
CA SER A 181 11.61 -2.05 38.31
C SER A 181 11.66 -3.27 37.39
N LEU A 182 10.95 -3.26 36.26
CA LEU A 182 10.89 -4.36 35.31
C LEU A 182 11.87 -4.17 34.14
N TRP A 183 12.43 -2.98 33.94
CA TRP A 183 13.20 -2.66 32.74
C TRP A 183 14.60 -2.12 33.08
N THR A 184 15.59 -2.59 32.32
CA THR A 184 16.94 -2.04 32.29
C THR A 184 17.26 -1.57 30.87
N GLN A 185 17.91 -0.42 30.73
CA GLN A 185 18.26 0.16 29.42
C GLN A 185 19.75 -0.02 29.13
N LEU A 186 20.10 -0.42 27.90
CA LEU A 186 21.47 -0.47 27.39
C LEU A 186 21.88 0.82 26.67
N THR A 187 20.91 1.64 26.29
CA THR A 187 21.10 2.88 25.53
C THR A 187 20.29 4.01 26.17
N ASP A 188 20.74 5.26 26.03
CA ASP A 188 20.07 6.43 26.61
C ASP A 188 19.69 7.46 25.52
N MET A 189 19.04 8.56 25.89
CA MET A 189 18.53 9.55 24.93
C MET A 189 19.62 10.21 24.07
N ASP A 190 20.81 10.41 24.63
CA ASP A 190 21.87 11.21 24.03
C ASP A 190 23.01 10.35 23.48
N ARG A 191 23.19 9.15 24.04
CA ARG A 191 24.21 8.18 23.65
C ARG A 191 23.56 6.93 23.07
N ASP A 192 24.04 6.61 21.87
CA ASP A 192 23.81 5.33 21.22
C ASP A 192 24.53 4.19 21.96
N PHE A 193 24.60 3.01 21.37
CA PHE A 193 25.25 1.87 22.03
C PHE A 193 26.74 2.12 22.36
N VAL A 194 27.05 2.04 23.65
CA VAL A 194 28.40 2.01 24.20
C VAL A 194 28.55 0.71 25.01
N PRO A 195 29.51 -0.17 24.68
CA PRO A 195 29.65 -1.46 25.36
C PRO A 195 29.80 -1.30 26.88
N PRO A 196 28.88 -1.83 27.70
CA PRO A 196 29.06 -1.87 29.14
C PRO A 196 30.09 -2.93 29.53
N ALA A 197 30.84 -2.67 30.60
CA ALA A 197 31.94 -3.53 31.04
C ALA A 197 31.50 -4.92 31.55
N ASN A 198 30.27 -5.07 32.02
CA ASN A 198 29.77 -6.31 32.60
C ASN A 198 28.44 -6.74 31.95
N ALA A 199 28.46 -7.72 31.06
CA ALA A 199 27.24 -8.25 30.45
C ALA A 199 26.38 -9.06 31.44
N ALA A 200 26.98 -9.64 32.47
CA ALA A 200 26.28 -10.46 33.46
C ALA A 200 25.26 -9.65 34.27
N SER A 201 25.44 -8.32 34.42
CA SER A 201 24.45 -7.47 35.09
C SER A 201 23.14 -7.35 34.33
N PHE A 202 23.14 -7.63 33.02
CA PHE A 202 21.96 -7.55 32.16
C PHE A 202 21.37 -8.94 31.88
N PHE A 203 22.23 -9.91 31.56
CA PHE A 203 21.77 -11.24 31.10
C PHE A 203 21.88 -12.34 32.15
N GLY A 204 22.64 -12.13 33.22
CA GLY A 204 22.83 -13.12 34.28
C GLY A 204 21.51 -13.57 34.92
N ARG A 205 21.53 -14.78 35.50
CA ARG A 205 20.35 -15.42 36.13
C ARG A 205 19.73 -14.61 37.27
N THR A 206 20.50 -13.73 37.91
CA THR A 206 20.04 -12.84 38.98
C THR A 206 19.28 -11.62 38.46
N ASN A 207 19.47 -11.24 37.19
CA ASN A 207 18.73 -10.16 36.57
C ASN A 207 17.36 -10.68 36.10
N LYS A 208 16.30 -10.13 36.70
CA LYS A 208 14.89 -10.41 36.38
C LYS A 208 14.22 -9.34 35.52
N THR A 209 14.97 -8.33 35.09
CA THR A 209 14.45 -7.22 34.27
C THR A 209 14.51 -7.57 32.78
N HIS A 210 13.61 -6.98 32.01
CA HIS A 210 13.69 -6.90 30.57
C HIS A 210 14.77 -5.87 30.17
N VAL A 211 15.56 -6.20 29.15
CA VAL A 211 16.66 -5.36 28.68
C VAL A 211 16.23 -4.68 27.37
N LEU A 212 16.15 -3.36 27.38
CA LEU A 212 15.80 -2.54 26.22
C LEU A 212 17.04 -1.90 25.59
N CYS A 213 17.17 -2.02 24.27
CA CYS A 213 18.25 -1.41 23.49
C CYS A 213 17.69 -0.78 22.21
N VAL A 214 17.93 0.50 21.97
CA VAL A 214 17.53 1.20 20.74
C VAL A 214 18.78 1.67 20.01
N ILE A 215 19.08 1.00 18.89
CA ILE A 215 20.34 1.12 18.15
C ILE A 215 20.06 1.71 16.79
N LYS A 216 20.88 2.65 16.33
CA LYS A 216 20.77 3.13 14.94
C LYS A 216 21.36 2.12 13.95
N LYS A 217 20.79 2.05 12.73
CA LYS A 217 21.33 1.30 11.59
C LYS A 217 22.64 1.89 11.05
N ASN A 218 23.72 1.75 11.81
CA ASN A 218 25.05 2.24 11.46
C ASN A 218 26.11 1.15 11.67
N ALA A 219 26.93 0.90 10.66
CA ALA A 219 27.90 -0.20 10.68
C ALA A 219 28.87 -0.15 11.88
N THR A 220 29.33 1.04 12.29
CA THR A 220 30.25 1.17 13.44
C THR A 220 29.57 0.82 14.75
N VAL A 221 28.31 1.23 14.93
CA VAL A 221 27.55 0.97 16.17
C VAL A 221 27.11 -0.49 16.23
N LEU A 222 26.59 -1.02 15.12
CA LEU A 222 26.18 -2.43 15.01
C LEU A 222 27.36 -3.37 15.24
N ARG A 223 28.56 -3.05 14.72
CA ARG A 223 29.77 -3.85 14.98
C ARG A 223 30.13 -3.87 16.46
N LYS A 224 30.15 -2.71 17.12
CA LYS A 224 30.40 -2.65 18.57
C LYS A 224 29.39 -3.48 19.36
N PHE A 225 28.13 -3.48 18.92
CA PHE A 225 27.07 -4.25 19.56
C PHE A 225 27.22 -5.76 19.33
N ALA A 226 27.52 -6.17 18.09
CA ALA A 226 27.80 -7.56 17.73
C ALA A 226 29.00 -8.10 18.54
N ASP A 227 30.12 -7.37 18.55
CA ASP A 227 31.33 -7.72 19.32
C ASP A 227 31.01 -7.90 20.82
N TRP A 228 30.20 -7.00 21.38
CA TRP A 228 29.80 -7.06 22.79
C TRP A 228 28.85 -8.24 23.07
N LEU A 229 27.86 -8.49 22.22
CA LEU A 229 26.99 -9.67 22.36
C LEU A 229 27.79 -10.97 22.26
N ALA A 230 28.76 -11.04 21.35
CA ALA A 230 29.62 -12.21 21.21
C ALA A 230 30.43 -12.47 22.50
N SER A 231 30.94 -11.41 23.13
CA SER A 231 31.62 -11.49 24.43
C SER A 231 30.71 -11.92 25.59
N ALA A 232 29.39 -11.80 25.40
CA ALA A 232 28.37 -12.16 26.38
C ALA A 232 27.68 -13.51 26.10
N SER A 233 28.11 -14.25 25.08
CA SER A 233 27.47 -15.48 24.59
C SER A 233 27.13 -16.50 25.68
N ASP A 234 28.00 -16.68 26.68
CA ASP A 234 27.77 -17.58 27.84
C ASP A 234 26.48 -17.24 28.62
N TYR A 235 26.03 -15.99 28.61
CA TYR A 235 24.83 -15.52 29.28
C TYR A 235 23.58 -15.47 28.38
N LEU A 236 23.75 -15.65 27.07
CA LEU A 236 22.68 -15.47 26.08
C LEU A 236 21.92 -16.76 25.74
N ALA A 237 22.43 -17.93 26.17
CA ALA A 237 21.82 -19.23 25.89
C ALA A 237 20.33 -19.34 26.31
N ASP A 238 19.99 -18.74 27.45
CA ASP A 238 18.62 -18.70 28.00
C ASP A 238 17.95 -17.32 27.83
N CYS A 239 18.36 -16.52 26.85
CA CYS A 239 17.86 -15.17 26.64
C CYS A 239 16.99 -15.09 25.37
N PRO A 240 15.64 -15.21 25.48
CA PRO A 240 14.75 -14.99 24.35
C PRO A 240 14.79 -13.53 23.95
N ALA A 241 15.20 -13.27 22.72
CA ALA A 241 15.39 -11.95 22.15
C ALA A 241 14.34 -11.65 21.09
N LEU A 242 13.77 -10.44 21.16
CA LEU A 242 12.92 -9.86 20.12
C LEU A 242 13.64 -8.68 19.49
N ILE A 243 13.89 -8.78 18.19
CA ILE A 243 14.52 -7.75 17.37
C ILE A 243 13.44 -7.14 16.50
N ILE A 244 13.17 -5.85 16.71
CA ILE A 244 12.27 -5.05 15.89
C ILE A 244 13.12 -4.24 14.92
N ASP A 245 12.93 -4.47 13.62
CA ASP A 245 13.55 -3.65 12.58
C ASP A 245 12.58 -2.59 12.08
N ASP A 246 12.72 -1.34 12.56
CA ASP A 246 11.84 -0.23 12.18
C ASP A 246 12.27 0.36 10.84
N GLU A 247 11.30 0.56 9.94
CA GLU A 247 11.54 0.89 8.53
C GLU A 247 12.50 -0.14 7.90
N ALA A 248 12.13 -1.42 7.94
CA ALA A 248 12.96 -2.55 7.54
C ALA A 248 13.38 -2.53 6.05
N ASP A 249 12.70 -1.76 5.22
CA ASP A 249 13.08 -1.48 3.84
C ASP A 249 14.28 -0.51 3.76
N GLN A 250 14.53 0.28 4.81
CA GLN A 250 15.62 1.25 4.88
C GLN A 250 16.90 0.66 5.48
N ALA A 251 17.99 0.73 4.72
CA ALA A 251 19.37 0.37 5.12
C ALA A 251 19.62 -1.10 5.48
N THR A 252 18.59 -1.89 5.74
CA THR A 252 18.70 -3.31 6.10
C THR A 252 18.80 -4.19 4.85
N VAL A 253 18.03 -3.91 3.80
CA VAL A 253 18.04 -4.71 2.56
C VAL A 253 19.24 -4.38 1.65
N ALA A 254 20.04 -5.40 1.32
CA ALA A 254 21.13 -5.39 0.33
C ALA A 254 22.27 -4.36 0.56
N THR A 255 22.49 -3.92 1.80
CA THR A 255 23.67 -3.11 2.14
C THR A 255 24.88 -4.01 2.41
N LYS A 256 26.02 -3.70 1.79
CA LYS A 256 27.26 -4.49 1.93
C LYS A 256 27.81 -4.58 3.36
N SER A 257 27.34 -3.74 4.29
CA SER A 257 27.92 -3.58 5.62
C SER A 257 26.93 -3.67 6.79
N ILE A 258 25.66 -3.28 6.63
CA ILE A 258 24.68 -3.31 7.73
C ILE A 258 24.02 -4.69 7.80
N ASN A 259 23.57 -5.23 6.67
CA ASN A 259 22.89 -6.53 6.62
C ASN A 259 23.73 -7.67 7.26
N PRO A 260 25.02 -7.83 6.93
CA PRO A 260 25.84 -8.89 7.55
C PRO A 260 25.99 -8.73 9.08
N LEU A 261 26.01 -7.49 9.59
CA LEU A 261 26.10 -7.24 11.03
C LEU A 261 24.81 -7.59 11.77
N ILE A 262 23.65 -7.40 11.13
CA ILE A 262 22.36 -7.84 11.69
C ILE A 262 22.31 -9.36 11.73
N LEU A 263 22.74 -10.04 10.67
CA LEU A 263 22.85 -11.50 10.63
C LEU A 263 23.84 -12.02 11.69
N GLU A 264 24.96 -11.34 11.92
CA GLU A 264 25.92 -11.67 12.98
C GLU A 264 25.31 -11.54 14.39
N ILE A 265 24.54 -10.48 14.64
CA ILE A 265 23.78 -10.29 15.88
C ILE A 265 22.78 -11.45 16.07
N LEU A 266 22.01 -11.79 15.04
CA LEU A 266 21.04 -12.88 15.09
C LEU A 266 21.72 -14.24 15.32
N GLY A 267 22.86 -14.50 14.66
CA GLY A 267 23.64 -15.73 14.84
C GLY A 267 24.24 -15.89 16.24
N THR A 268 24.41 -14.79 16.98
CA THR A 268 24.89 -14.81 18.37
C THR A 268 23.78 -15.16 19.37
N LEU A 269 22.51 -15.08 18.97
CA LEU A 269 21.34 -15.25 19.83
C LEU A 269 20.64 -16.59 19.52
N PRO A 270 20.75 -17.61 20.41
CA PRO A 270 20.16 -18.93 20.15
C PRO A 270 18.62 -18.96 20.12
N LYS A 271 17.99 -17.91 20.66
CA LYS A 271 16.55 -17.71 20.77
C LYS A 271 16.19 -16.33 20.27
N ALA A 272 16.08 -16.16 18.96
CA ALA A 272 15.88 -14.85 18.33
C ALA A 272 14.63 -14.82 17.45
N ALA A 273 13.80 -13.81 17.67
CA ALA A 273 12.71 -13.45 16.77
C ALA A 273 13.02 -12.09 16.13
N TYR A 274 13.16 -12.07 14.82
CA TYR A 274 13.35 -10.87 14.02
C TYR A 274 12.03 -10.49 13.35
N VAL A 275 11.54 -9.27 13.59
CA VAL A 275 10.32 -8.76 12.98
C VAL A 275 10.60 -7.42 12.32
N GLY A 276 10.54 -7.39 10.99
CA GLY A 276 10.60 -6.14 10.23
C GLY A 276 9.27 -5.40 10.27
N TYR A 277 9.30 -4.09 10.51
CA TYR A 277 8.15 -3.21 10.37
C TYR A 277 8.40 -2.22 9.24
N THR A 278 7.49 -2.15 8.28
CA THR A 278 7.59 -1.19 7.17
C THR A 278 6.21 -0.84 6.62
N ALA A 279 6.14 0.29 5.91
CA ALA A 279 4.98 0.62 5.08
C ALA A 279 5.17 0.25 3.60
N SER A 280 6.42 0.05 3.16
CA SER A 280 6.78 -0.27 1.78
C SER A 280 7.69 -1.51 1.76
N PRO A 281 7.12 -2.72 1.87
CA PRO A 281 7.89 -3.96 2.02
C PRO A 281 8.52 -4.44 0.71
N PHE A 282 8.52 -3.63 -0.35
CA PHE A 282 8.94 -4.02 -1.69
C PHE A 282 10.34 -4.63 -1.69
N ALA A 283 11.30 -4.01 -1.02
CA ALA A 283 12.66 -4.53 -0.94
C ALA A 283 12.74 -5.84 -0.12
N ASN A 284 11.99 -5.95 0.97
CA ASN A 284 12.02 -7.11 1.86
C ASN A 284 11.44 -8.37 1.19
N LEU A 285 10.41 -8.19 0.36
CA LEU A 285 9.74 -9.27 -0.37
C LEU A 285 10.51 -9.74 -1.62
N LEU A 286 11.60 -9.06 -1.99
CA LEU A 286 12.44 -9.39 -3.15
C LEU A 286 13.82 -9.96 -2.77
N ILE A 287 14.07 -10.19 -1.47
CA ILE A 287 15.30 -10.87 -1.01
C ILE A 287 15.26 -12.33 -1.47
N ASP A 288 16.39 -12.88 -1.92
CA ASP A 288 16.52 -14.31 -2.25
C ASP A 288 16.21 -15.15 -0.98
N PRO A 289 15.12 -15.94 -0.97
CA PRO A 289 14.76 -16.75 0.19
C PRO A 289 15.70 -17.93 0.43
N SER A 290 16.49 -18.32 -0.58
CA SER A 290 17.52 -19.35 -0.46
C SER A 290 18.84 -18.81 0.11
N ALA A 291 19.04 -17.49 0.07
CA ALA A 291 20.13 -16.87 0.79
C ALA A 291 19.82 -16.85 2.29
N ASP A 292 20.83 -17.10 3.14
CA ASP A 292 20.68 -16.90 4.59
C ASP A 292 20.65 -15.39 4.92
N ASP A 293 19.53 -14.76 4.56
CA ASP A 293 19.29 -13.31 4.62
C ASP A 293 17.96 -13.02 5.36
N LEU A 294 17.60 -11.75 5.53
CA LEU A 294 16.46 -11.27 6.32
C LEU A 294 15.11 -11.42 5.58
N TYR A 295 15.00 -12.36 4.64
CA TYR A 295 13.73 -12.70 4.02
C TYR A 295 12.74 -13.20 5.09
N PRO A 296 11.47 -12.74 5.10
CA PRO A 296 10.49 -13.12 6.10
C PRO A 296 9.98 -14.54 5.84
N LYS A 297 10.73 -15.55 6.25
CA LYS A 297 10.39 -16.97 6.00
C LYS A 297 9.18 -17.47 6.79
N ASP A 298 8.92 -16.92 7.98
CA ASP A 298 7.92 -17.46 8.91
C ASP A 298 6.54 -16.83 8.74
N PHE A 299 6.45 -15.51 8.53
CA PHE A 299 5.16 -14.84 8.33
C PHE A 299 5.30 -13.45 7.70
N VAL A 300 4.25 -13.04 6.98
CA VAL A 300 4.00 -11.65 6.58
C VAL A 300 2.58 -11.28 7.02
N VAL A 301 2.41 -10.19 7.76
CA VAL A 301 1.09 -9.77 8.29
C VAL A 301 0.82 -8.31 7.92
N ASN A 302 -0.39 -8.05 7.41
CA ASN A 302 -0.90 -6.70 7.24
C ASN A 302 -1.49 -6.18 8.55
N LEU A 303 -1.15 -4.95 8.93
CA LEU A 303 -1.91 -4.22 9.94
C LEU A 303 -3.19 -3.68 9.31
N PRO A 304 -4.33 -3.68 10.05
CA PRO A 304 -5.58 -3.14 9.54
C PRO A 304 -5.44 -1.65 9.23
N LYS A 305 -6.19 -1.17 8.24
CA LYS A 305 -6.28 0.27 7.92
C LYS A 305 -6.97 0.97 9.09
N PRO A 306 -6.31 1.91 9.77
CA PRO A 306 -6.98 2.62 10.85
C PRO A 306 -8.12 3.49 10.32
N VAL A 307 -9.22 3.58 11.07
CA VAL A 307 -10.36 4.46 10.74
C VAL A 307 -9.88 5.91 10.69
N GLY A 308 -10.29 6.67 9.66
CA GLY A 308 -9.91 8.08 9.49
C GLY A 308 -8.47 8.31 8.99
N HIS A 309 -7.72 7.25 8.68
CA HIS A 309 -6.36 7.37 8.13
C HIS A 309 -6.39 7.84 6.66
N PHE A 310 -5.70 8.93 6.34
CA PHE A 310 -5.45 9.34 4.95
C PHE A 310 -4.35 8.49 4.33
N GLY A 311 -4.75 7.55 3.49
CA GLY A 311 -3.87 6.73 2.67
C GLY A 311 -3.74 7.22 1.22
N THR A 312 -2.94 6.50 0.45
CA THR A 312 -2.79 6.64 -1.02
C THR A 312 -4.14 6.60 -1.74
N GLU A 313 -4.97 5.62 -1.40
CA GLU A 313 -6.29 5.40 -1.99
C GLU A 313 -7.26 6.57 -1.76
N VAL A 314 -7.26 7.17 -0.56
CA VAL A 314 -8.16 8.31 -0.24
C VAL A 314 -7.84 9.54 -1.08
N VAL A 315 -6.56 9.75 -1.39
CA VAL A 315 -6.09 10.96 -2.08
C VAL A 315 -6.03 10.78 -3.60
N PHE A 316 -5.57 9.63 -4.07
CA PHE A 316 -5.29 9.37 -5.49
C PHE A 316 -6.26 8.39 -6.14
N GLY A 317 -7.10 7.72 -5.34
CA GLY A 317 -7.85 6.56 -5.77
C GLY A 317 -6.93 5.40 -6.15
N ARG A 318 -7.54 4.34 -6.69
CA ARG A 318 -6.80 3.23 -7.31
C ARG A 318 -7.49 2.72 -8.55
N TYR A 319 -6.83 1.78 -9.23
CA TYR A 319 -7.47 0.97 -10.25
C TYR A 319 -8.16 -0.23 -9.59
N ALA A 320 -9.20 -0.73 -10.24
CA ALA A 320 -9.90 -1.92 -9.77
C ALA A 320 -9.00 -3.14 -9.90
N LEU A 321 -8.98 -3.96 -8.86
CA LEU A 321 -8.23 -5.21 -8.87
C LEU A 321 -9.06 -6.33 -9.49
N ASP A 322 -8.40 -7.42 -9.87
CA ASP A 322 -9.06 -8.66 -10.30
C ASP A 322 -10.15 -9.09 -9.31
N GLY A 323 -11.39 -9.23 -9.76
CA GLY A 323 -12.52 -9.62 -8.89
C GLY A 323 -13.37 -8.47 -8.37
N GLU A 324 -12.92 -7.22 -8.47
CA GLU A 324 -13.67 -6.04 -8.03
C GLU A 324 -14.49 -5.44 -9.17
N ASP A 325 -15.63 -4.84 -8.83
CA ASP A 325 -16.35 -4.00 -9.77
C ASP A 325 -15.68 -2.62 -9.82
N PRO A 326 -15.23 -2.13 -10.99
CA PRO A 326 -14.61 -0.81 -11.07
C PRO A 326 -15.53 0.36 -10.71
N GLU A 327 -16.84 0.14 -10.66
CA GLU A 327 -17.79 1.12 -10.13
C GLU A 327 -17.79 1.19 -8.60
N ASP A 328 -17.35 0.14 -7.91
CA ASP A 328 -17.29 0.06 -6.44
C ASP A 328 -15.94 0.55 -5.88
N VAL A 329 -14.99 0.90 -6.75
CA VAL A 329 -13.62 1.28 -6.36
C VAL A 329 -13.50 2.81 -6.23
N ASP A 330 -13.05 3.23 -5.06
CA ASP A 330 -12.84 4.63 -4.69
C ASP A 330 -11.87 5.34 -5.67
N ASP A 331 -12.33 6.45 -6.23
CA ASP A 331 -11.56 7.31 -7.12
C ASP A 331 -10.75 8.38 -6.36
N GLY A 332 -10.82 8.37 -5.02
CA GLY A 332 -10.23 9.36 -4.15
C GLY A 332 -11.02 10.68 -4.16
N TYR A 333 -10.65 11.58 -3.25
CA TYR A 333 -11.22 12.92 -3.18
C TYR A 333 -10.49 13.89 -4.12
N ASP A 334 -11.20 14.93 -4.57
CA ASP A 334 -10.67 15.96 -5.48
C ASP A 334 -9.73 16.96 -4.77
N MET A 335 -8.62 16.44 -4.24
CA MET A 335 -7.63 17.15 -3.45
C MET A 335 -6.38 17.54 -4.24
N ILE A 336 -6.27 17.09 -5.50
CA ILE A 336 -5.08 17.25 -6.33
C ILE A 336 -5.26 18.38 -7.35
N ARG A 337 -4.27 19.26 -7.48
CA ARG A 337 -4.23 20.35 -8.44
C ARG A 337 -3.06 20.16 -9.39
N THR A 338 -3.34 20.10 -10.68
CA THR A 338 -2.32 19.86 -11.69
C THR A 338 -1.43 21.08 -11.86
N VAL A 339 -0.12 20.90 -11.70
CA VAL A 339 0.90 21.90 -12.04
C VAL A 339 1.27 21.72 -13.51
N PRO A 340 1.07 22.74 -14.36
CA PRO A 340 1.43 22.66 -15.77
C PRO A 340 2.93 22.42 -15.96
N GLN A 341 3.30 21.71 -17.04
CA GLN A 341 4.71 21.43 -17.31
C GLN A 341 5.53 22.73 -17.51
N SER A 342 4.92 23.80 -18.04
CA SER A 342 5.53 25.12 -18.17
C SER A 342 5.95 25.73 -16.83
N ASP A 343 5.25 25.40 -15.74
CA ASP A 343 5.58 25.91 -14.40
C ASP A 343 6.74 25.15 -13.79
N VAL A 344 6.89 23.85 -14.11
CA VAL A 344 7.94 22.99 -13.58
C VAL A 344 9.33 23.55 -13.86
N GLU A 345 9.56 24.07 -15.08
CA GLU A 345 10.84 24.65 -15.49
C GLU A 345 11.16 25.97 -14.77
N ARG A 346 10.13 26.65 -14.23
CA ARG A 346 10.23 27.95 -13.53
C ARG A 346 10.43 27.80 -12.03
N VAL A 347 10.11 26.62 -11.47
CA VAL A 347 10.25 26.31 -10.03
C VAL A 347 11.34 25.27 -9.75
N ARG A 348 11.94 24.66 -10.78
CA ARG A 348 13.01 23.69 -10.62
C ARG A 348 14.01 23.73 -11.80
N PRO A 349 15.33 23.62 -11.55
CA PRO A 349 16.30 23.43 -12.62
C PRO A 349 16.17 22.04 -13.24
N LEU A 350 16.07 21.97 -14.57
CA LEU A 350 15.97 20.72 -15.33
C LEU A 350 17.31 19.98 -15.38
N LYS A 351 18.42 20.72 -15.53
CA LYS A 351 19.77 20.16 -15.60
C LYS A 351 20.62 20.64 -14.44
N ARG A 352 21.61 19.82 -14.09
CA ARG A 352 22.55 20.12 -13.00
C ARG A 352 23.37 21.38 -13.26
N VAL A 353 23.62 21.70 -14.53
CA VAL A 353 24.38 22.89 -14.96
C VAL A 353 23.62 24.20 -14.72
N ASP A 354 22.30 24.14 -14.62
CA ASP A 354 21.45 25.34 -14.48
C ASP A 354 21.30 25.77 -13.01
N ILE A 355 21.74 24.93 -12.06
CA ILE A 355 21.52 25.12 -10.62
C ILE A 355 22.06 26.47 -10.12
N ASP A 356 23.27 26.84 -10.53
CA ASP A 356 23.92 28.05 -10.02
C ASP A 356 23.29 29.34 -10.58
N GLY A 357 22.59 29.28 -11.73
CA GLY A 357 21.90 30.41 -12.34
C GLY A 357 20.39 30.46 -12.08
N PHE A 358 19.82 29.40 -11.52
CA PHE A 358 18.37 29.23 -11.40
C PHE A 358 17.74 30.12 -10.32
N GLY A 359 16.79 30.99 -10.68
CA GLY A 359 15.94 31.74 -9.75
C GLY A 359 14.51 31.20 -9.81
N PRO A 360 13.92 30.72 -8.71
CA PRO A 360 12.54 30.26 -8.73
C PRO A 360 11.56 31.43 -8.90
N GLU A 361 10.58 31.25 -9.77
CA GLU A 361 9.49 32.20 -9.96
C GLU A 361 8.23 31.75 -9.20
N ILE A 362 7.47 32.70 -8.66
CA ILE A 362 6.13 32.43 -8.11
C ILE A 362 5.16 32.33 -9.28
N THR A 363 4.93 31.12 -9.76
CA THR A 363 3.90 30.83 -10.77
C THR A 363 2.50 30.90 -10.18
N ASP A 364 1.47 30.94 -11.02
CA ASP A 364 0.08 30.99 -10.57
C ASP A 364 -0.28 29.77 -9.71
N ALA A 365 0.17 28.57 -10.10
CA ALA A 365 -0.05 27.35 -9.32
C ALA A 365 0.63 27.41 -7.94
N LEU A 366 1.85 27.96 -7.85
CA LEU A 366 2.55 28.10 -6.57
C LEU A 366 1.91 29.20 -5.71
N ARG A 367 1.45 30.30 -6.32
CA ARG A 367 0.71 31.38 -5.65
C ARG A 367 -0.58 30.85 -5.04
N ASP A 368 -1.38 30.13 -5.82
CA ASP A 368 -2.63 29.51 -5.37
C ASP A 368 -2.38 28.53 -4.22
N ALA A 369 -1.34 27.70 -4.30
CA ALA A 369 -0.99 26.78 -3.22
C ALA A 369 -0.67 27.53 -1.91
N VAL A 370 0.11 28.62 -1.97
CA VAL A 370 0.46 29.43 -0.79
C VAL A 370 -0.75 30.20 -0.24
N HIS A 371 -1.56 30.79 -1.11
CA HIS A 371 -2.79 31.47 -0.72
C HIS A 371 -3.78 30.52 -0.06
N TYR A 372 -4.01 29.35 -0.66
CA TYR A 372 -4.87 28.32 -0.09
C TYR A 372 -4.33 27.78 1.24
N PHE A 373 -3.01 27.70 1.42
CA PHE A 373 -2.42 27.34 2.72
C PHE A 373 -2.80 28.35 3.82
N TRP A 374 -2.74 29.65 3.54
CA TRP A 374 -3.14 30.67 4.51
C TRP A 374 -4.66 30.64 4.77
N LEU A 375 -5.48 30.46 3.74
CA LEU A 375 -6.93 30.33 3.87
C LEU A 375 -7.34 29.10 4.69
N SER A 376 -6.79 27.93 4.36
CA SER A 376 -7.04 26.69 5.11
C SER A 376 -6.56 26.79 6.56
N THR A 377 -5.44 27.46 6.81
CA THR A 377 -4.96 27.71 8.18
C THR A 377 -5.88 28.66 8.95
N ALA A 378 -6.43 29.69 8.31
CA ALA A 378 -7.43 30.57 8.92
C ALA A 378 -8.73 29.82 9.25
N ALA A 379 -9.21 28.97 8.33
CA ALA A 379 -10.36 28.11 8.60
C ALA A 379 -10.12 27.15 9.78
N ARG A 380 -8.91 26.61 9.92
CA ARG A 380 -8.53 25.78 11.08
C ARG A 380 -8.52 26.57 12.39
N ARG A 381 -8.08 27.84 12.39
CA ARG A 381 -8.18 28.72 13.57
C ARG A 381 -9.63 28.96 13.98
N VAL A 382 -10.52 29.17 13.00
CA VAL A 382 -11.96 29.32 13.25
C VAL A 382 -12.55 28.05 13.88
N ARG A 383 -12.21 26.86 13.36
CA ARG A 383 -12.69 25.59 13.92
C ARG A 383 -12.20 25.37 15.35
N GLY A 384 -10.94 25.74 15.64
CA GLY A 384 -10.37 25.63 16.98
C GLY A 384 -10.22 24.20 17.50
N THR A 385 -10.36 23.20 16.63
CA THR A 385 -10.26 21.77 16.93
C THR A 385 -9.06 21.14 16.21
N GLY A 386 -8.62 19.98 16.69
CA GLY A 386 -7.56 19.20 16.05
C GLY A 386 -6.14 19.66 16.43
N VAL A 387 -5.18 19.34 15.55
CA VAL A 387 -3.75 19.64 15.76
C VAL A 387 -3.52 21.16 15.65
N PRO A 388 -2.84 21.80 16.62
CA PRO A 388 -2.65 23.26 16.62
C PRO A 388 -1.62 23.75 15.59
N HIS A 389 -0.74 22.87 15.12
CA HIS A 389 0.26 23.21 14.11
C HIS A 389 -0.35 23.21 12.71
N CYS A 390 0.10 24.13 11.85
CA CYS A 390 -0.31 24.25 10.45
C CYS A 390 0.93 24.38 9.58
N THR A 391 1.16 23.42 8.69
CA THR A 391 2.35 23.42 7.84
C THR A 391 2.03 23.27 6.36
N MET A 392 2.91 23.84 5.54
CA MET A 392 2.96 23.65 4.09
C MET A 392 4.33 23.10 3.70
N LEU A 393 4.35 22.17 2.75
CA LEU A 393 5.57 21.63 2.17
C LEU A 393 5.73 22.11 0.72
N VAL A 394 6.87 22.73 0.41
CA VAL A 394 7.30 23.00 -0.96
C VAL A 394 8.49 22.12 -1.29
N HIS A 395 8.25 21.13 -2.15
CA HIS A 395 9.25 20.15 -2.56
C HIS A 395 9.51 20.23 -4.08
N THR A 396 10.51 21.02 -4.46
CA THR A 396 10.87 21.25 -5.87
C THR A 396 12.19 20.59 -6.27
N SER A 397 13.19 20.56 -5.38
CA SER A 397 14.55 20.07 -5.69
C SER A 397 15.18 19.31 -4.51
N VAL A 398 16.31 18.63 -4.75
CA VAL A 398 17.18 18.08 -3.69
C VAL A 398 18.31 19.02 -3.30
N ASN A 399 18.53 20.09 -4.09
CA ASN A 399 19.68 20.96 -3.94
C ASN A 399 19.35 22.11 -2.98
N THR A 400 20.20 22.27 -1.96
CA THR A 400 20.04 23.27 -0.89
C THR A 400 20.15 24.71 -1.40
N VAL A 401 20.94 24.96 -2.45
CA VAL A 401 21.06 26.28 -3.10
C VAL A 401 19.74 26.67 -3.74
N VAL A 402 19.07 25.72 -4.40
CA VAL A 402 17.74 25.96 -4.99
C VAL A 402 16.72 26.28 -3.90
N HIS A 403 16.74 25.54 -2.78
CA HIS A 403 15.84 25.82 -1.64
C HIS A 403 16.03 27.24 -1.11
N GLN A 404 17.27 27.65 -0.85
CA GLN A 404 17.56 28.98 -0.31
C GLN A 404 17.04 30.11 -1.19
N ARG A 405 16.98 29.92 -2.51
CA ARG A 405 16.48 30.92 -3.46
C ARG A 405 14.96 31.09 -3.44
N PHE A 406 14.20 30.19 -2.82
CA PHE A 406 12.75 30.37 -2.60
C PHE A 406 12.43 31.36 -1.47
N ARG A 407 13.39 31.66 -0.59
CA ARG A 407 13.13 32.49 0.60
C ARG A 407 12.60 33.88 0.21
N GLU A 408 13.35 34.62 -0.60
CA GLU A 408 13.00 36.00 -0.97
C GLU A 408 11.66 36.08 -1.73
N PRO A 409 11.41 35.28 -2.79
CA PRO A 409 10.12 35.29 -3.49
C PRO A 409 8.91 35.00 -2.59
N LEU A 410 9.03 34.04 -1.66
CA LEU A 410 7.95 33.69 -0.73
C LEU A 410 7.75 34.76 0.36
N GLU A 411 8.84 35.36 0.85
CA GLU A 411 8.76 36.45 1.83
C GLU A 411 8.14 37.71 1.22
N ASN A 412 8.42 38.00 -0.05
CA ASN A 412 7.78 39.08 -0.80
C ASN A 412 6.28 38.83 -0.94
N LEU A 413 5.87 37.64 -1.41
CA LEU A 413 4.46 37.26 -1.54
C LEU A 413 3.69 37.41 -0.21
N ARG A 414 4.28 36.93 0.90
CA ARG A 414 3.70 37.08 2.25
C ARG A 414 3.55 38.55 2.65
N SER A 415 4.57 39.36 2.39
CA SER A 415 4.61 40.77 2.81
C SER A 415 3.64 41.64 2.01
N GLU A 416 3.50 41.37 0.70
CA GLU A 416 2.52 41.98 -0.18
C GLU A 416 1.10 41.73 0.34
N LEU A 417 0.71 40.45 0.51
CA LEU A 417 -0.62 40.11 0.99
C LEU A 417 -0.89 40.65 2.40
N LEU A 418 0.07 40.57 3.32
CA LEU A 418 -0.10 41.10 4.68
C LEU A 418 -0.34 42.61 4.67
N THR A 419 0.30 43.34 3.76
CA THR A 419 0.13 44.79 3.62
C THR A 419 -1.28 45.11 3.13
N GLU A 420 -1.76 44.40 2.11
CA GLU A 420 -3.12 44.53 1.57
C GLU A 420 -4.18 44.25 2.64
N LEU A 421 -4.05 43.14 3.36
CA LEU A 421 -4.98 42.76 4.43
C LEU A 421 -5.03 43.79 5.57
N ARG A 422 -3.88 44.39 5.93
CA ARG A 422 -3.81 45.41 6.99
C ARG A 422 -4.47 46.74 6.62
N VAL A 423 -4.53 47.07 5.32
CA VAL A 423 -5.24 48.27 4.84
C VAL A 423 -6.70 47.98 4.49
N GLY A 424 -7.18 46.75 4.73
CA GLY A 424 -8.55 46.31 4.45
C GLY A 424 -8.81 45.98 2.98
N ALA A 425 -7.77 45.88 2.16
CA ALA A 425 -7.87 45.40 0.79
C ALA A 425 -7.78 43.87 0.79
N VAL A 426 -8.87 43.20 0.43
CA VAL A 426 -8.91 41.74 0.30
C VAL A 426 -9.01 41.42 -1.18
N PRO A 427 -8.01 40.78 -1.80
CA PRO A 427 -8.09 40.37 -3.19
C PRO A 427 -9.28 39.43 -3.42
N ASP A 428 -10.15 39.76 -4.39
CA ASP A 428 -11.32 38.94 -4.74
C ASP A 428 -10.92 37.50 -5.13
N GLU A 429 -9.71 37.34 -5.68
CA GLU A 429 -9.11 36.05 -6.04
C GLU A 429 -9.05 35.08 -4.85
N LEU A 430 -8.84 35.56 -3.61
CA LEU A 430 -8.81 34.70 -2.43
C LEU A 430 -10.18 34.12 -2.10
N ARG A 431 -11.25 34.91 -2.27
CA ARG A 431 -12.63 34.44 -2.08
C ARG A 431 -12.98 33.39 -3.13
N VAL A 432 -12.69 33.68 -4.40
CA VAL A 432 -12.93 32.76 -5.51
C VAL A 432 -12.16 31.44 -5.31
N LEU A 433 -10.89 31.51 -4.91
CA LEU A 433 -10.08 30.34 -4.62
C LEU A 433 -10.67 29.51 -3.47
N TRP A 434 -11.05 30.16 -2.36
CA TRP A 434 -11.66 29.45 -1.23
C TRP A 434 -12.95 28.74 -1.62
N GLU A 435 -13.91 29.47 -2.19
CA GLU A 435 -15.22 28.94 -2.58
C GLU A 435 -15.10 27.81 -3.61
N LYS A 436 -14.22 27.97 -4.60
CA LYS A 436 -13.92 26.90 -5.58
C LYS A 436 -13.41 25.64 -4.89
N GLU A 437 -12.50 25.77 -3.94
CA GLU A 437 -11.82 24.64 -3.34
C GLU A 437 -12.69 23.88 -2.32
N VAL A 438 -13.50 24.59 -1.52
CA VAL A 438 -14.40 23.94 -0.54
C VAL A 438 -15.61 23.27 -1.20
N ASN A 439 -16.07 23.78 -2.36
CA ASN A 439 -17.15 23.15 -3.12
C ASN A 439 -16.70 21.82 -3.76
N ARG A 440 -15.42 21.68 -4.11
CA ARG A 440 -14.86 20.46 -4.70
C ARG A 440 -14.64 19.35 -3.67
N VAL A 441 -14.37 19.71 -2.41
CA VAL A 441 -14.25 18.77 -1.30
C VAL A 441 -15.03 19.32 -0.11
N PRO A 442 -16.33 19.00 -0.01
CA PRO A 442 -17.19 19.49 1.06
C PRO A 442 -16.74 18.97 2.44
N ALA A 443 -16.81 19.82 3.45
CA ALA A 443 -16.41 19.48 4.82
C ALA A 443 -17.27 18.35 5.42
N GLU A 444 -18.54 18.29 5.04
CA GLU A 444 -19.51 17.31 5.49
C GLU A 444 -19.14 15.88 5.08
N ALA A 445 -18.42 15.71 3.97
CA ALA A 445 -17.93 14.41 3.52
C ALA A 445 -16.94 13.77 4.52
N PHE A 446 -16.38 14.58 5.43
CA PHE A 446 -15.45 14.17 6.47
C PHE A 446 -16.01 14.37 7.89
N GLY A 447 -17.29 14.75 8.01
CA GLY A 447 -17.90 15.07 9.31
C GLY A 447 -17.40 16.38 9.92
N GLU A 448 -16.76 17.25 9.13
CA GLU A 448 -16.22 18.53 9.56
C GLU A 448 -17.24 19.67 9.33
N GLN A 449 -17.05 20.78 10.05
CA GLN A 449 -17.90 21.97 9.89
C GLN A 449 -17.43 22.85 8.72
N PRO A 450 -18.32 23.21 7.76
CA PRO A 450 -18.01 24.19 6.73
C PRO A 450 -17.63 25.53 7.33
N VAL A 451 -16.71 26.25 6.67
CA VAL A 451 -16.29 27.59 7.09
C VAL A 451 -16.45 28.55 5.91
N ASP A 452 -17.32 29.54 6.07
CA ASP A 452 -17.53 30.58 5.06
C ASP A 452 -16.34 31.56 5.03
N PHE A 453 -16.09 32.15 3.86
CA PHE A 453 -14.99 33.10 3.67
C PHE A 453 -15.03 34.28 4.66
N GLU A 454 -16.22 34.82 4.91
CA GLU A 454 -16.42 35.94 5.85
C GLU A 454 -16.05 35.57 7.29
N THR A 455 -16.12 34.29 7.65
CA THR A 455 -15.81 33.82 9.00
C THR A 455 -14.30 33.64 9.21
N LEU A 456 -13.56 33.23 8.18
CA LEU A 456 -12.10 33.07 8.25
C LEU A 456 -11.33 34.37 8.00
N LEU A 457 -11.94 35.36 7.35
CA LEU A 457 -11.28 36.61 6.97
C LEU A 457 -10.64 37.36 8.15
N PRO A 458 -11.27 37.46 9.35
CA PRO A 458 -10.66 38.11 10.51
C PRO A 458 -9.36 37.44 10.99
N GLU A 459 -9.22 36.12 10.80
CA GLU A 459 -8.06 35.34 11.21
C GLU A 459 -6.89 35.44 10.20
N LEU A 460 -7.20 35.74 8.93
CA LEU A 460 -6.25 35.63 7.82
C LEU A 460 -5.03 36.53 7.99
N ALA A 461 -5.20 37.79 8.40
CA ALA A 461 -4.08 38.71 8.62
C ALA A 461 -3.13 38.22 9.73
N GLY A 462 -3.68 37.60 10.77
CA GLY A 462 -2.90 36.97 11.84
C GLY A 462 -2.13 35.76 11.32
N VAL A 463 -2.78 34.89 10.54
CA VAL A 463 -2.15 33.71 9.93
C VAL A 463 -0.97 34.08 9.04
N VAL A 464 -1.17 35.03 8.12
CA VAL A 464 -0.12 35.47 7.19
C VAL A 464 1.05 36.11 7.96
N GLY A 465 0.75 36.87 9.02
CA GLY A 465 1.76 37.47 9.90
C GLY A 465 2.57 36.44 10.70
N ASP A 466 1.91 35.41 11.21
CA ASP A 466 2.54 34.35 12.02
C ASP A 466 3.32 33.33 11.17
N CYS A 467 3.01 33.23 9.88
CA CYS A 467 3.60 32.26 8.97
C CYS A 467 5.12 32.44 8.81
N ARG A 468 5.88 31.45 9.28
CA ARG A 468 7.35 31.38 9.13
C ARG A 468 7.76 30.63 7.87
N ILE A 469 8.68 31.19 7.09
CA ILE A 469 9.23 30.53 5.89
C ILE A 469 10.58 29.91 6.27
N ILE A 470 10.64 28.59 6.31
CA ILE A 470 11.76 27.81 6.84
C ILE A 470 12.43 27.04 5.70
N MET A 471 13.75 27.22 5.58
CA MET A 471 14.58 26.47 4.63
C MET A 471 15.22 25.29 5.36
N ASP A 472 14.57 24.13 5.32
CA ASP A 472 15.10 22.93 5.98
C ASP A 472 16.05 22.19 5.04
N ASN A 473 17.35 22.40 5.29
CA ASN A 473 18.43 21.67 4.64
C ASN A 473 19.40 21.09 5.67
N SER A 474 20.20 20.10 5.26
CA SER A 474 21.16 19.39 6.12
C SER A 474 22.21 20.27 6.81
N SER A 475 22.35 21.53 6.38
CA SER A 475 23.28 22.54 6.92
C SER A 475 22.60 23.66 7.73
N SER A 476 21.28 23.67 7.83
CA SER A 476 20.52 24.73 8.51
C SER A 476 20.36 24.42 10.00
N GLU A 477 20.53 25.44 10.84
CA GLU A 477 20.15 25.41 12.27
C GLU A 477 18.66 25.74 12.47
N ASP A 478 17.99 26.30 11.46
CA ASP A 478 16.58 26.68 11.49
C ASP A 478 15.71 25.44 11.22
N ARG A 479 15.18 24.84 12.29
CA ARG A 479 14.35 23.63 12.26
C ARG A 479 12.97 23.89 12.84
N LEU A 480 11.99 23.14 12.35
CA LEU A 480 10.65 23.10 12.94
C LEU A 480 10.74 22.59 14.39
N ASP A 481 10.27 23.42 15.31
CA ASP A 481 10.15 23.11 16.73
C ASP A 481 8.69 23.24 17.14
N TYR A 482 8.12 22.13 17.58
CA TYR A 482 6.74 22.00 18.00
C TYR A 482 6.57 22.07 19.53
N ASP A 483 7.67 22.10 20.29
CA ASP A 483 7.63 22.06 21.75
C ASP A 483 7.19 23.41 22.37
N ASN A 484 7.24 24.50 21.59
CA ASN A 484 7.03 25.88 22.05
C ASN A 484 5.72 26.53 21.56
N GLY A 485 4.63 25.76 21.47
CA GLY A 485 3.29 26.23 21.12
C GLY A 485 2.92 26.09 19.63
N PRO A 486 1.75 26.62 19.20
CA PRO A 486 1.25 26.46 17.84
C PRO A 486 2.22 27.03 16.79
N VAL A 487 2.42 26.30 15.69
CA VAL A 487 3.37 26.65 14.62
C VAL A 487 2.60 26.85 13.32
N VAL A 488 2.80 27.99 12.66
CA VAL A 488 2.40 28.20 11.27
C VAL A 488 3.65 28.33 10.42
N ALA A 489 3.92 27.35 9.55
CA ALA A 489 5.18 27.32 8.81
C ALA A 489 5.05 26.79 7.37
N LEU A 490 5.73 27.46 6.45
CA LEU A 490 5.99 26.99 5.10
C LEU A 490 7.43 26.47 5.04
N ALA A 491 7.58 25.15 4.90
CA ALA A 491 8.86 24.48 4.82
C ALA A 491 9.25 24.22 3.34
N VAL A 492 10.40 24.74 2.93
CA VAL A 492 11.00 24.44 1.61
C VAL A 492 12.20 23.53 1.83
N GLY A 493 12.24 22.39 1.16
CA GLY A 493 13.37 21.48 1.32
C GLY A 493 13.30 20.23 0.44
N GLY A 494 14.29 19.36 0.67
CA GLY A 494 14.54 18.16 -0.13
C GLY A 494 14.56 16.89 0.72
N ASN A 495 15.68 16.16 0.69
CA ASN A 495 15.74 14.84 1.32
C ASN A 495 15.62 14.83 2.85
N THR A 496 15.93 15.93 3.53
CA THR A 496 15.77 16.09 4.99
C THR A 496 14.31 16.17 5.41
N LEU A 497 13.48 16.91 4.66
CA LEU A 497 12.03 16.93 4.85
C LEU A 497 11.36 15.64 4.35
N SER A 498 12.00 14.92 3.43
CA SER A 498 11.48 13.65 2.94
C SER A 498 11.81 12.45 3.84
N ARG A 499 12.73 12.54 4.80
CA ARG A 499 13.12 11.43 5.69
C ARG A 499 13.49 11.91 7.10
N GLY A 500 12.69 11.56 8.10
CA GLY A 500 13.05 11.66 9.52
C GLY A 500 12.61 12.94 10.25
N LEU A 501 11.78 13.78 9.63
CA LEU A 501 11.08 14.89 10.30
C LEU A 501 9.57 14.72 10.14
N THR A 502 8.82 14.88 11.23
CA THR A 502 7.34 14.92 11.22
C THR A 502 6.90 16.33 10.85
N LEU A 503 6.10 16.50 9.80
CA LEU A 503 5.42 17.76 9.48
C LEU A 503 4.04 17.74 10.13
N GLU A 504 3.96 18.16 11.38
CA GLU A 504 2.68 18.18 12.10
C GLU A 504 1.73 19.21 11.47
N GLY A 505 0.48 18.80 11.27
CA GLY A 505 -0.53 19.70 10.74
C GLY A 505 -0.35 20.07 9.26
N LEU A 506 0.27 19.21 8.45
CA LEU A 506 0.46 19.43 7.02
C LEU A 506 -0.89 19.56 6.31
N ALA A 507 -1.16 20.74 5.77
CA ALA A 507 -2.38 21.09 5.05
C ALA A 507 -2.15 21.19 3.54
N VAL A 508 -1.05 21.82 3.10
CA VAL A 508 -0.78 22.02 1.68
C VAL A 508 0.58 21.45 1.27
N SER A 509 0.63 20.78 0.13
CA SER A 509 1.87 20.29 -0.46
C SER A 509 2.01 20.75 -1.91
N TYR A 510 3.11 21.42 -2.24
CA TYR A 510 3.51 21.73 -3.61
C TYR A 510 4.68 20.82 -4.01
N PHE A 511 4.42 19.87 -4.91
CA PHE A 511 5.25 18.71 -5.14
C PHE A 511 5.46 18.44 -6.64
N VAL A 512 6.62 18.87 -7.16
CA VAL A 512 6.98 18.73 -8.60
C VAL A 512 8.26 17.93 -8.82
N ARG A 513 8.71 17.22 -7.77
CA ARG A 513 9.89 16.37 -7.85
C ARG A 513 9.51 14.96 -8.29
N ALA A 514 9.77 14.64 -9.54
CA ALA A 514 9.78 13.26 -10.02
C ALA A 514 10.92 12.43 -9.38
N VAL A 515 10.57 11.25 -8.86
CA VAL A 515 11.52 10.21 -8.40
C VAL A 515 11.12 8.87 -9.01
N SER A 516 12.10 8.10 -9.49
CA SER A 516 11.87 6.86 -10.24
C SER A 516 11.83 5.59 -9.38
N ALA A 517 11.52 5.67 -8.09
CA ALA A 517 11.49 4.51 -7.20
C ALA A 517 10.27 4.53 -6.26
N TYR A 518 9.52 3.42 -6.18
CA TYR A 518 8.28 3.30 -5.39
C TYR A 518 8.49 3.63 -3.92
N ASP A 519 9.46 2.98 -3.27
CA ASP A 519 9.83 3.23 -1.86
C ASP A 519 10.03 4.72 -1.60
N THR A 520 10.72 5.41 -2.52
CA THR A 520 11.06 6.82 -2.32
C THR A 520 9.85 7.73 -2.53
N LEU A 521 8.99 7.43 -3.50
CA LEU A 521 7.74 8.17 -3.71
C LEU A 521 6.80 8.04 -2.51
N LEU A 522 6.57 6.82 -1.99
CA LEU A 522 5.72 6.62 -0.82
C LEU A 522 6.30 7.28 0.44
N GLN A 523 7.62 7.20 0.64
CA GLN A 523 8.29 7.89 1.76
C GLN A 523 8.23 9.41 1.67
N MET A 524 8.10 9.97 0.47
CA MET A 524 7.98 11.41 0.23
C MET A 524 6.55 11.92 0.44
N GLY A 525 5.53 11.05 0.37
CA GLY A 525 4.13 11.39 0.61
C GLY A 525 3.84 11.71 2.07
N ARG A 526 4.24 12.89 2.54
CA ARG A 526 4.00 13.35 3.93
C ARG A 526 2.54 13.73 4.18
N TRP A 527 1.74 13.82 3.13
CA TRP A 527 0.30 14.06 3.20
C TRP A 527 -0.52 12.84 3.64
N PHE A 528 0.11 11.67 3.82
CA PHE A 528 -0.55 10.52 4.47
C PHE A 528 -0.63 10.71 6.00
N GLY A 529 -1.55 10.03 6.67
CA GLY A 529 -1.70 10.06 8.14
C GLY A 529 -3.04 10.62 8.61
N TYR A 530 -3.19 10.86 9.92
CA TYR A 530 -4.44 11.39 10.48
C TYR A 530 -4.58 12.90 10.24
N ARG A 531 -5.82 13.38 10.12
CA ARG A 531 -6.17 14.78 9.79
C ARG A 531 -7.31 15.30 10.67
N ASP A 532 -7.24 14.99 11.95
CA ASP A 532 -8.32 15.27 12.91
C ASP A 532 -8.65 16.77 12.97
N GLY A 533 -9.91 17.12 12.69
CA GLY A 533 -10.42 18.50 12.67
C GLY A 533 -10.23 19.26 11.36
N TYR A 534 -9.58 18.66 10.36
CA TYR A 534 -9.28 19.34 9.09
C TYR A 534 -9.13 18.41 7.88
N ALA A 535 -9.75 17.23 7.90
CA ALA A 535 -9.61 16.21 6.87
C ALA A 535 -10.05 16.65 5.45
N ASP A 536 -10.95 17.62 5.34
CA ASP A 536 -11.45 18.20 4.09
C ASP A 536 -10.50 19.22 3.45
N LEU A 537 -9.63 19.84 4.25
CA LEU A 537 -8.75 20.93 3.84
C LEU A 537 -7.42 20.54 3.14
N PRO A 538 -6.89 19.30 3.18
CA PRO A 538 -5.62 19.04 2.55
C PRO A 538 -5.68 19.20 1.03
N ARG A 539 -4.67 19.85 0.45
CA ARG A 539 -4.53 19.99 -1.01
C ARG A 539 -3.11 19.77 -1.47
N ILE A 540 -2.96 19.15 -2.64
CA ILE A 540 -1.67 18.82 -3.22
C ILE A 540 -1.57 19.34 -4.65
N TRP A 541 -0.60 20.21 -4.89
CA TRP A 541 -0.22 20.65 -6.23
C TRP A 541 0.90 19.76 -6.75
N MET A 542 0.68 19.06 -7.85
CA MET A 542 1.69 18.20 -8.49
C MET A 542 1.49 18.06 -9.98
N THR A 543 2.46 17.51 -10.69
CA THR A 543 2.33 17.22 -12.13
C THR A 543 1.39 16.04 -12.38
N GLU A 544 0.75 15.99 -13.56
CA GLU A 544 -0.11 14.86 -13.98
C GLU A 544 0.65 13.52 -13.91
N GLU A 545 1.91 13.51 -14.33
CA GLU A 545 2.78 12.34 -14.25
C GLU A 545 2.93 11.80 -12.80
N LEU A 546 3.12 12.71 -11.83
CA LEU A 546 3.24 12.32 -10.42
C LEU A 546 1.92 11.78 -9.86
N GLN A 547 0.80 12.38 -10.26
CA GLN A 547 -0.53 11.90 -9.88
C GLN A 547 -0.77 10.47 -10.38
N ASP A 548 -0.47 10.21 -11.66
CA ASP A 548 -0.60 8.88 -12.27
C ASP A 548 0.30 7.86 -11.55
N TRP A 549 1.53 8.25 -11.21
CA TRP A 549 2.45 7.40 -10.45
C TRP A 549 1.93 7.06 -9.05
N PHE A 550 1.34 8.01 -8.31
CA PHE A 550 0.76 7.73 -7.01
C PHE A 550 -0.50 6.86 -7.10
N ARG A 551 -1.34 7.04 -8.13
CA ARG A 551 -2.50 6.17 -8.39
C ARG A 551 -2.07 4.74 -8.74
N HIS A 552 -1.04 4.59 -9.56
CA HIS A 552 -0.44 3.29 -9.84
C HIS A 552 0.09 2.65 -8.56
N LEU A 553 0.85 3.39 -7.74
CA LEU A 553 1.35 2.90 -6.45
C LEU A 553 0.24 2.47 -5.50
N SER A 554 -0.87 3.21 -5.44
CA SER A 554 -2.04 2.81 -4.63
C SER A 554 -2.61 1.47 -5.07
N THR A 555 -2.55 1.18 -6.37
CA THR A 555 -3.00 -0.09 -6.94
C THR A 555 -2.03 -1.22 -6.58
N VAL A 556 -0.72 -0.99 -6.74
CA VAL A 556 0.31 -1.97 -6.34
C VAL A 556 0.23 -2.29 -4.85
N GLU A 557 0.01 -1.29 -3.99
CA GLU A 557 -0.14 -1.50 -2.55
C GLU A 557 -1.37 -2.37 -2.24
N ALA A 558 -2.50 -2.11 -2.90
CA ALA A 558 -3.73 -2.89 -2.72
C ALA A 558 -3.57 -4.34 -3.22
N GLU A 559 -2.94 -4.55 -4.38
CA GLU A 559 -2.63 -5.89 -4.91
C GLU A 559 -1.73 -6.68 -3.96
N MET A 560 -0.64 -6.05 -3.51
CA MET A 560 0.31 -6.64 -2.59
C MET A 560 -0.35 -7.05 -1.28
N ARG A 561 -1.21 -6.18 -0.70
CA ARG A 561 -1.92 -6.49 0.54
C ARG A 561 -2.86 -7.68 0.36
N ARG A 562 -3.57 -7.74 -0.77
CA ARG A 562 -4.44 -8.86 -1.11
C ARG A 562 -3.68 -10.17 -1.31
N ASP A 563 -2.53 -10.15 -1.98
CA ASP A 563 -1.64 -11.31 -2.09
C ASP A 563 -1.13 -11.75 -0.69
N ILE A 564 -0.87 -10.81 0.23
CA ILE A 564 -0.49 -11.14 1.62
C ILE A 564 -1.66 -11.76 2.41
N GLU A 565 -2.90 -11.36 2.16
CA GLU A 565 -4.08 -11.96 2.80
C GLU A 565 -4.30 -13.42 2.36
N VAL A 566 -3.86 -13.80 1.17
CA VAL A 566 -3.89 -15.19 0.70
C VAL A 566 -3.05 -16.11 1.60
N TYR A 567 -1.90 -15.65 2.11
CA TYR A 567 -1.09 -16.45 3.06
C TYR A 567 -1.90 -16.92 4.27
N MET A 568 -2.78 -16.03 4.74
CA MET A 568 -3.53 -16.24 5.98
C MET A 568 -4.76 -17.12 5.77
N THR A 569 -5.21 -17.30 4.53
CA THR A 569 -6.45 -18.02 4.18
C THR A 569 -6.19 -19.37 3.53
N GLU A 570 -5.06 -19.55 2.84
CA GLU A 570 -4.75 -20.76 2.07
C GLU A 570 -3.63 -21.62 2.65
N ASP A 571 -3.27 -21.37 3.91
CA ASP A 571 -2.19 -22.03 4.65
C ASP A 571 -0.85 -22.09 3.93
N LYS A 572 -0.45 -20.94 3.43
CA LYS A 572 0.80 -20.75 2.69
C LYS A 572 1.72 -19.85 3.50
N ASN A 573 2.98 -20.23 3.60
CA ASN A 573 4.02 -19.36 4.11
C ASN A 573 4.77 -18.67 2.96
N PRO A 574 5.54 -17.60 3.23
CA PRO A 574 6.30 -16.87 2.21
C PRO A 574 7.29 -17.74 1.41
N GLN A 575 7.73 -18.89 1.94
CA GLN A 575 8.59 -19.83 1.20
C GLN A 575 7.82 -20.64 0.14
N THR A 576 6.51 -20.84 0.34
CA THR A 576 5.64 -21.61 -0.56
C THR A 576 4.89 -20.74 -1.57
N PHE A 577 4.74 -19.45 -1.31
CA PHE A 577 4.07 -18.50 -2.20
C PHE A 577 4.78 -17.14 -2.13
N ALA A 578 5.20 -16.58 -3.26
CA ALA A 578 5.85 -15.28 -3.29
C ALA A 578 4.83 -14.19 -3.62
N VAL A 579 4.86 -13.08 -2.87
CA VAL A 579 4.10 -11.88 -3.21
C VAL A 579 4.57 -11.34 -4.56
N ARG A 580 3.63 -11.04 -5.45
CA ARG A 580 3.93 -10.50 -6.78
C ARG A 580 3.84 -8.98 -6.74
N LEU A 581 4.84 -8.31 -7.30
CA LEU A 581 4.88 -6.84 -7.35
C LEU A 581 4.84 -6.36 -8.80
N ARG A 582 3.81 -5.59 -9.14
CA ARG A 582 3.64 -4.98 -10.45
C ARG A 582 4.72 -3.92 -10.71
N THR A 583 5.32 -3.97 -11.90
CA THR A 583 6.34 -3.03 -12.36
C THR A 583 5.73 -1.94 -13.25
N HIS A 584 6.48 -0.86 -13.48
CA HIS A 584 6.04 0.27 -14.31
C HIS A 584 7.21 0.75 -15.19
N PRO A 585 7.02 1.12 -16.46
CA PRO A 585 8.11 1.46 -17.39
C PRO A 585 9.01 2.60 -16.92
N ALA A 586 8.45 3.59 -16.22
CA ALA A 586 9.18 4.76 -15.72
C ALA A 586 9.63 4.65 -14.25
N LEU A 587 9.11 3.67 -13.51
CA LEU A 587 9.32 3.56 -12.06
C LEU A 587 9.88 2.20 -11.68
N ARG A 588 10.88 2.20 -10.81
CA ARG A 588 11.45 0.99 -10.25
C ARG A 588 10.77 0.63 -8.94
N VAL A 589 10.56 -0.66 -8.72
CA VAL A 589 9.95 -1.18 -7.49
C VAL A 589 10.79 -0.83 -6.26
N THR A 590 12.12 -1.00 -6.35
CA THR A 590 13.05 -0.48 -5.34
C THR A 590 14.35 0.00 -5.98
N ALA A 591 15.30 0.47 -5.17
CA ALA A 591 16.60 0.91 -5.67
C ALA A 591 17.33 -0.23 -6.40
N ALA A 592 18.03 0.07 -7.51
CA ALA A 592 18.70 -0.95 -8.33
C ALA A 592 19.67 -1.86 -7.56
N ALA A 593 20.29 -1.36 -6.49
CA ALA A 593 21.17 -2.15 -5.64
C ALA A 593 20.44 -3.28 -4.86
N LYS A 594 19.13 -3.14 -4.67
CA LYS A 594 18.25 -4.04 -3.90
C LYS A 594 17.42 -5.00 -4.78
N MET A 595 17.52 -4.91 -6.11
CA MET A 595 16.78 -5.75 -7.06
C MET A 595 17.64 -6.87 -7.66
N LYS A 596 18.78 -7.20 -7.05
CA LYS A 596 19.74 -8.15 -7.64
C LYS A 596 19.20 -9.57 -7.76
N ASP A 597 18.34 -9.94 -6.83
CA ASP A 597 17.86 -11.31 -6.66
C ASP A 597 16.38 -11.46 -7.02
N ALA A 598 15.76 -10.37 -7.48
CA ALA A 598 14.39 -10.37 -7.99
C ALA A 598 14.37 -11.08 -9.35
N VAL A 599 13.49 -12.06 -9.50
CA VAL A 599 13.24 -12.72 -10.77
C VAL A 599 11.98 -12.16 -11.42
N PRO A 600 11.93 -12.07 -12.76
CA PRO A 600 10.68 -11.83 -13.46
C PRO A 600 9.66 -12.89 -13.03
N ALA A 601 8.56 -12.45 -12.43
CA ALA A 601 7.50 -13.36 -12.06
C ALA A 601 6.77 -13.77 -13.36
N ALA A 602 6.65 -15.08 -13.59
CA ALA A 602 5.84 -15.60 -14.68
C ALA A 602 4.37 -15.37 -14.33
N SER A 603 3.80 -14.28 -14.83
CA SER A 603 2.35 -14.04 -14.82
C SER A 603 1.95 -13.37 -16.11
N ALA A 604 2.18 -14.06 -17.23
CA ALA A 604 1.73 -13.57 -18.51
C ALA A 604 0.24 -13.86 -18.67
N TYR A 605 -0.59 -12.81 -18.56
CA TYR A 605 -2.01 -12.67 -18.94
C TYR A 605 -3.00 -13.80 -18.60
N GLY A 606 -2.56 -14.95 -18.10
CA GLY A 606 -3.32 -16.17 -17.98
C GLY A 606 -4.31 -16.05 -16.82
N GLY A 607 -5.59 -16.25 -17.13
CA GLY A 607 -6.68 -15.96 -16.20
C GLY A 607 -6.90 -14.46 -15.95
N GLN A 608 -6.25 -13.57 -16.70
CA GLN A 608 -6.47 -12.11 -16.62
C GLN A 608 -7.48 -11.63 -17.66
N ARG A 609 -8.05 -10.47 -17.36
CA ARG A 609 -8.87 -9.68 -18.28
C ARG A 609 -8.13 -8.40 -18.61
N VAL A 610 -7.93 -8.15 -19.89
CA VAL A 610 -7.25 -6.95 -20.42
C VAL A 610 -8.29 -6.13 -21.16
N GLN A 611 -8.28 -4.80 -21.03
CA GLN A 611 -9.27 -3.96 -21.70
C GLN A 611 -8.75 -2.57 -22.03
N THR A 612 -9.21 -2.00 -23.14
CA THR A 612 -8.90 -0.62 -23.52
C THR A 612 -9.63 0.36 -22.62
N ARG A 613 -8.87 1.24 -21.97
CA ARG A 613 -9.36 2.31 -21.11
C ARG A 613 -9.11 3.71 -21.70
N TYR A 614 -7.99 3.88 -22.39
CA TYR A 614 -7.57 5.15 -22.98
C TYR A 614 -7.78 5.16 -24.49
N PHE A 615 -8.22 6.31 -25.02
CA PHE A 615 -8.45 6.50 -26.45
C PHE A 615 -7.96 7.87 -26.91
N HIS A 616 -7.41 7.93 -28.11
CA HIS A 616 -7.29 9.20 -28.83
C HIS A 616 -8.65 9.56 -29.41
N LEU A 617 -9.01 10.83 -29.33
CA LEU A 617 -10.31 11.33 -29.81
C LEU A 617 -10.28 11.82 -31.27
N ASP A 618 -9.13 11.74 -31.94
CA ASP A 618 -8.97 12.18 -33.31
C ASP A 618 -9.59 11.20 -34.31
N LYS A 619 -10.08 11.75 -35.41
CA LYS A 619 -10.84 11.02 -36.42
C LYS A 619 -10.03 9.92 -37.10
N GLU A 620 -8.75 10.18 -37.39
CA GLU A 620 -7.91 9.24 -38.16
C GLU A 620 -7.66 7.96 -37.36
N TRP A 621 -7.30 8.10 -36.09
CA TRP A 621 -7.08 6.98 -35.17
C TRP A 621 -8.35 6.16 -34.98
N LEU A 622 -9.49 6.82 -34.73
CA LEU A 622 -10.78 6.18 -34.51
C LEU A 622 -11.30 5.42 -35.74
N GLU A 623 -11.28 6.05 -36.91
CA GLU A 623 -11.72 5.40 -38.17
C GLU A 623 -10.79 4.24 -38.57
N SER A 624 -9.50 4.32 -38.22
CA SER A 624 -8.58 3.20 -38.39
C SER A 624 -8.98 2.01 -37.51
N ASN A 625 -9.22 2.23 -36.22
CA ASN A 625 -9.61 1.17 -35.30
C ASN A 625 -10.98 0.56 -35.64
N GLN A 626 -11.95 1.38 -36.07
CA GLN A 626 -13.23 0.91 -36.60
C GLN A 626 -13.05 -0.04 -37.79
N ARG A 627 -12.24 0.36 -38.77
CA ARG A 627 -11.99 -0.44 -39.97
C ARG A 627 -11.35 -1.78 -39.63
N GLU A 628 -10.37 -1.81 -38.72
CA GLU A 628 -9.72 -3.07 -38.34
C GLU A 628 -10.63 -3.97 -37.51
N ALA A 629 -11.48 -3.42 -36.65
CA ALA A 629 -12.51 -4.17 -35.94
C ALA A 629 -13.55 -4.78 -36.89
N ASN A 630 -14.04 -4.02 -37.87
CA ASN A 630 -14.98 -4.50 -38.88
C ASN A 630 -14.38 -5.66 -39.69
N LYS A 631 -13.12 -5.51 -40.14
CA LYS A 631 -12.40 -6.58 -40.84
C LYS A 631 -12.20 -7.82 -39.96
N LEU A 632 -11.98 -7.67 -38.65
CA LEU A 632 -11.89 -8.83 -37.75
C LEU A 632 -13.22 -9.58 -37.72
N VAL A 633 -14.35 -8.87 -37.57
CA VAL A 633 -15.68 -9.48 -37.55
C VAL A 633 -15.99 -10.18 -38.87
N GLU A 634 -15.66 -9.59 -40.02
CA GLU A 634 -15.82 -10.22 -41.33
C GLU A 634 -15.02 -11.53 -41.45
N ARG A 635 -13.75 -11.54 -41.02
CA ARG A 635 -12.91 -12.75 -41.03
C ARG A 635 -13.44 -13.81 -40.05
N ALA A 636 -13.86 -13.38 -38.85
CA ALA A 636 -14.46 -14.25 -37.85
C ALA A 636 -15.73 -14.94 -38.38
N LEU A 637 -16.60 -14.23 -39.11
CA LEU A 637 -17.80 -14.81 -39.73
C LEU A 637 -17.47 -15.79 -40.86
N ALA A 638 -16.37 -15.56 -41.59
CA ALA A 638 -15.95 -16.44 -42.68
C ALA A 638 -15.35 -17.76 -42.17
N GLY A 639 -14.64 -17.73 -41.04
CA GLY A 639 -13.91 -18.88 -40.48
C GLY A 639 -14.53 -19.53 -39.23
N GLY A 640 -15.45 -18.85 -38.55
CA GLY A 640 -16.03 -19.25 -37.27
C GLY A 640 -17.51 -19.64 -37.35
N ARG A 641 -18.08 -20.01 -36.20
CA ARG A 641 -19.49 -20.35 -36.04
C ARG A 641 -20.20 -19.31 -35.18
N ILE A 642 -21.25 -18.70 -35.70
CA ILE A 642 -22.07 -17.77 -34.92
C ILE A 642 -23.04 -18.53 -34.01
N ASP A 643 -23.06 -18.18 -32.73
CA ASP A 643 -24.10 -18.64 -31.80
C ASP A 643 -25.39 -17.85 -32.05
N PRO A 644 -26.57 -18.46 -31.87
CA PRO A 644 -27.82 -17.70 -31.84
C PRO A 644 -27.74 -16.65 -30.73
N PRO A 645 -28.15 -15.40 -30.99
CA PRO A 645 -28.03 -14.34 -30.00
C PRO A 645 -28.86 -14.68 -28.76
N ALA A 646 -28.20 -14.72 -27.60
CA ALA A 646 -28.87 -14.92 -26.32
C ALA A 646 -29.71 -13.71 -25.89
N GLU A 647 -29.31 -12.51 -26.35
CA GLU A 647 -29.98 -11.22 -26.12
C GLU A 647 -29.85 -10.32 -27.37
N GLU A 648 -30.82 -9.43 -27.59
CA GLU A 648 -30.74 -8.44 -28.67
C GLU A 648 -29.52 -7.51 -28.51
N GLY A 649 -28.73 -7.37 -29.57
CA GLY A 649 -27.53 -6.51 -29.57
C GLY A 649 -26.25 -7.16 -29.02
N ARG A 650 -26.26 -8.48 -28.76
CA ARG A 650 -25.07 -9.25 -28.37
C ARG A 650 -24.84 -10.43 -29.32
N TYR A 651 -23.60 -10.58 -29.80
CA TYR A 651 -23.22 -11.66 -30.72
C TYR A 651 -21.98 -12.37 -30.22
N VAL A 652 -21.91 -13.69 -30.40
CA VAL A 652 -20.72 -14.50 -30.11
C VAL A 652 -20.39 -15.35 -31.33
N ILE A 653 -19.18 -15.19 -31.84
CA ILE A 653 -18.62 -15.97 -32.93
C ILE A 653 -17.55 -16.89 -32.35
N ARG A 654 -17.76 -18.20 -32.43
CA ARG A 654 -16.88 -19.23 -31.87
C ARG A 654 -15.87 -19.74 -32.91
N ASP A 655 -14.81 -20.34 -32.37
CA ASP A 655 -13.80 -21.10 -33.13
C ASP A 655 -13.00 -20.28 -34.15
N VAL A 656 -12.90 -18.97 -33.92
CA VAL A 656 -12.09 -18.03 -34.72
C VAL A 656 -10.62 -18.40 -34.59
N ASP A 657 -9.88 -18.34 -35.71
CA ASP A 657 -8.47 -18.68 -35.69
C ASP A 657 -7.64 -17.60 -34.99
N SER A 658 -6.66 -18.02 -34.19
CA SER A 658 -5.68 -17.14 -33.56
C SER A 658 -4.98 -16.21 -34.55
N GLU A 659 -4.79 -16.61 -35.81
CA GLU A 659 -4.15 -15.76 -36.83
C GLU A 659 -4.97 -14.49 -37.14
N ASP A 660 -6.29 -14.59 -37.13
CA ASP A 660 -7.17 -13.44 -37.37
C ASP A 660 -7.13 -12.44 -36.22
N VAL A 661 -7.04 -12.96 -34.99
CA VAL A 661 -6.90 -12.18 -33.75
C VAL A 661 -5.53 -11.50 -33.69
N LEU A 662 -4.44 -12.24 -33.96
CA LEU A 662 -3.08 -11.68 -34.01
C LEU A 662 -2.97 -10.55 -35.03
N LYS A 663 -3.53 -10.74 -36.23
CA LYS A 663 -3.57 -9.71 -37.27
C LYS A 663 -4.36 -8.48 -36.84
N PHE A 664 -5.45 -8.66 -36.09
CA PHE A 664 -6.20 -7.54 -35.54
C PHE A 664 -5.39 -6.79 -34.48
N LEU A 665 -4.75 -7.49 -33.54
CA LEU A 665 -3.96 -6.86 -32.48
C LEU A 665 -2.76 -6.08 -33.04
N ASP A 666 -2.12 -6.57 -34.11
CA ASP A 666 -1.01 -5.89 -34.80
C ASP A 666 -1.45 -4.57 -35.48
N LEU A 667 -2.68 -4.52 -36.00
CA LEU A 667 -3.19 -3.38 -36.77
C LEU A 667 -4.06 -2.42 -35.96
N TYR A 668 -4.69 -2.90 -34.89
CA TYR A 668 -5.46 -2.08 -33.96
C TYR A 668 -4.50 -1.20 -33.15
N ARG A 669 -4.72 0.11 -33.18
CA ARG A 669 -3.88 1.07 -32.47
C ARG A 669 -4.36 1.14 -31.03
N PHE A 670 -3.57 0.63 -30.09
CA PHE A 670 -3.78 0.87 -28.66
C PHE A 670 -3.21 2.22 -28.27
N HIS A 671 -3.85 2.89 -27.31
CA HIS A 671 -3.33 4.16 -26.77
C HIS A 671 -2.07 3.90 -25.92
N GLU A 672 -1.10 4.80 -25.96
CA GLU A 672 0.23 4.65 -25.35
C GLU A 672 0.17 4.54 -23.81
N ARG A 673 -0.86 5.11 -23.19
CA ARG A 673 -1.16 4.96 -21.75
C ARG A 673 -1.74 3.59 -21.37
N SER A 674 -2.17 2.77 -22.33
CA SER A 674 -2.74 1.42 -22.07
C SER A 674 -1.65 0.35 -22.08
N GLN A 675 -0.72 0.39 -21.13
CA GLN A 675 0.44 -0.53 -21.06
C GLN A 675 0.04 -2.01 -20.99
N GLU A 676 -1.07 -2.33 -20.32
CA GLU A 676 -1.62 -3.69 -20.27
C GLU A 676 -2.08 -4.21 -21.65
N CYS A 677 -2.36 -3.30 -22.59
CA CYS A 677 -2.79 -3.59 -23.95
C CYS A 677 -1.68 -3.38 -24.99
N ASP A 678 -0.40 -3.47 -24.62
CA ASP A 678 0.67 -3.38 -25.61
C ASP A 678 0.56 -4.49 -26.66
N SER A 679 0.41 -4.10 -27.92
CA SER A 679 0.18 -5.02 -29.05
C SER A 679 1.31 -6.03 -29.22
N ASN A 680 2.57 -5.62 -29.05
CA ASN A 680 3.71 -6.52 -29.20
C ASN A 680 3.72 -7.58 -28.10
N LEU A 681 3.37 -7.19 -26.87
CA LEU A 681 3.36 -8.06 -25.70
C LEU A 681 2.20 -9.06 -25.76
N LEU A 682 1.00 -8.60 -26.13
CA LEU A 682 -0.15 -9.48 -26.38
C LEU A 682 0.16 -10.48 -27.49
N THR A 683 0.73 -10.02 -28.61
CA THR A 683 1.10 -10.86 -29.75
C THR A 683 2.10 -11.94 -29.36
N ARG A 684 3.20 -11.58 -28.67
CA ARG A 684 4.22 -12.53 -28.21
C ARG A 684 3.64 -13.57 -27.26
N TYR A 685 2.77 -13.16 -26.35
CA TYR A 685 2.11 -14.08 -25.42
C TYR A 685 1.25 -15.10 -26.17
N ILE A 686 0.36 -14.63 -27.06
CA ILE A 686 -0.53 -15.49 -27.83
C ILE A 686 0.28 -16.45 -28.72
N GLU A 687 1.31 -15.98 -29.40
CA GLU A 687 2.19 -16.83 -30.22
C GLU A 687 2.88 -17.94 -29.42
N LYS A 688 3.37 -17.62 -28.22
CA LYS A 688 4.02 -18.62 -27.36
C LYS A 688 3.01 -19.66 -26.87
N ARG A 689 1.81 -19.23 -26.44
CA ARG A 689 0.73 -20.15 -26.04
C ARG A 689 0.27 -21.03 -27.22
N ARG A 690 0.18 -20.46 -28.42
CA ARG A 690 -0.14 -21.17 -29.67
C ARG A 690 0.85 -22.30 -29.96
N LYS A 691 2.15 -22.05 -29.76
CA LYS A 691 3.22 -23.06 -29.86
C LYS A 691 3.07 -24.17 -28.82
N ALA A 692 2.68 -23.82 -27.59
CA ALA A 692 2.42 -24.78 -26.52
C ALA A 692 1.09 -25.57 -26.66
N GLY A 693 0.24 -25.21 -27.64
CA GLY A 693 -1.01 -25.92 -27.91
C GLY A 693 -2.27 -25.23 -27.37
N ALA A 694 -2.14 -24.12 -26.64
CA ALA A 694 -3.24 -23.30 -26.15
C ALA A 694 -3.45 -22.04 -27.02
N LEU A 695 -4.58 -21.33 -26.90
CA LEU A 695 -4.91 -20.10 -27.63
C LEU A 695 -4.84 -20.20 -29.16
N ARG A 696 -4.98 -21.41 -29.73
CA ARG A 696 -5.12 -21.60 -31.19
C ARG A 696 -6.48 -21.16 -31.69
N LYS A 697 -7.48 -21.19 -30.81
CA LYS A 697 -8.86 -20.79 -31.07
C LYS A 697 -9.29 -19.68 -30.12
N TRP A 698 -10.14 -18.82 -30.64
CA TRP A 698 -10.69 -17.67 -29.97
C TRP A 698 -12.19 -17.59 -30.20
N ASN A 699 -12.91 -17.07 -29.21
CA ASN A 699 -14.26 -16.58 -29.37
C ASN A 699 -14.20 -15.06 -29.53
N VAL A 700 -14.97 -14.51 -30.48
CA VAL A 700 -15.11 -13.07 -30.69
C VAL A 700 -16.55 -12.68 -30.33
N ALA A 701 -16.70 -11.86 -29.30
CA ALA A 701 -17.99 -11.33 -28.88
C ALA A 701 -18.13 -9.87 -29.29
N ILE A 702 -19.33 -9.48 -29.69
CA ILE A 702 -19.73 -8.09 -29.91
C ILE A 702 -20.80 -7.76 -28.88
N VAL A 703 -20.52 -6.76 -28.05
CA VAL A 703 -21.40 -6.36 -26.95
C VAL A 703 -21.84 -4.92 -27.16
N GLY A 704 -23.12 -4.75 -27.45
CA GLY A 704 -23.79 -3.46 -27.53
C GLY A 704 -25.12 -3.45 -26.78
N ASN A 705 -25.82 -2.32 -26.89
CA ASN A 705 -27.22 -2.21 -26.47
C ASN A 705 -28.15 -2.80 -27.56
N PRO A 706 -29.46 -2.98 -27.29
CA PRO A 706 -30.42 -3.35 -28.33
C PRO A 706 -30.43 -2.35 -29.50
N VAL A 707 -30.66 -2.80 -30.73
CA VAL A 707 -30.50 -1.97 -31.96
C VAL A 707 -31.39 -0.72 -31.94
N ASP A 708 -32.59 -0.82 -31.36
CA ASP A 708 -33.56 0.27 -31.29
C ASP A 708 -33.34 1.25 -30.10
N SER A 709 -32.27 1.06 -29.32
CA SER A 709 -31.96 1.91 -28.18
C SER A 709 -31.09 3.12 -28.55
N ALA A 710 -31.30 4.24 -27.85
CA ALA A 710 -30.40 5.39 -27.93
C ALA A 710 -29.00 4.98 -27.39
N PRO A 711 -27.89 5.46 -27.99
CA PRO A 711 -27.80 6.56 -28.97
C PRO A 711 -27.86 6.10 -30.44
N GLY A 712 -28.31 4.88 -30.73
CA GLY A 712 -28.46 4.33 -32.09
C GLY A 712 -27.45 3.22 -32.39
N SER A 713 -27.52 2.62 -33.58
CA SER A 713 -26.80 1.40 -33.91
C SER A 713 -25.46 1.58 -34.62
N TYR A 714 -24.56 0.61 -34.45
CA TYR A 714 -23.32 0.42 -35.19
C TYR A 714 -23.32 -0.96 -35.87
N THR A 715 -22.88 -1.02 -37.12
CA THR A 715 -22.81 -2.26 -37.92
C THR A 715 -21.35 -2.61 -38.17
N PHE A 716 -20.92 -3.77 -37.67
CA PHE A 716 -19.55 -4.27 -37.86
C PHE A 716 -19.39 -5.00 -39.19
N ALA A 717 -20.40 -5.78 -39.58
CA ALA A 717 -20.45 -6.56 -40.81
C ALA A 717 -21.92 -6.80 -41.21
N PRO A 718 -22.22 -7.20 -42.47
CA PRO A 718 -23.56 -7.58 -42.86
C PRO A 718 -24.16 -8.65 -41.93
N GLY A 719 -25.29 -8.34 -41.30
CA GLY A 719 -25.96 -9.23 -40.33
C GLY A 719 -25.50 -9.10 -38.88
N ILE A 720 -24.49 -8.26 -38.58
CA ILE A 720 -23.99 -7.98 -37.23
C ILE A 720 -24.14 -6.49 -36.92
N THR A 721 -25.28 -6.13 -36.32
CA THR A 721 -25.62 -4.77 -35.94
C THR A 721 -26.03 -4.72 -34.48
N THR A 722 -25.45 -3.78 -33.72
CA THR A 722 -25.72 -3.61 -32.29
C THR A 722 -26.00 -2.15 -31.97
N GLY A 723 -26.76 -1.87 -30.94
CA GLY A 723 -26.86 -0.53 -30.35
C GLY A 723 -25.51 -0.11 -29.75
N ARG A 724 -25.16 1.18 -29.86
CA ARG A 724 -23.94 1.73 -29.28
C ARG A 724 -24.05 1.79 -27.76
N VAL A 725 -22.93 1.59 -27.07
CA VAL A 725 -22.82 1.75 -25.62
C VAL A 725 -22.39 3.17 -25.25
N VAL A 726 -22.75 3.61 -24.05
CA VAL A 726 -22.36 4.91 -23.50
C VAL A 726 -21.20 4.72 -22.53
N ARG A 727 -20.09 5.44 -22.75
CA ARG A 727 -18.91 5.47 -21.86
C ARG A 727 -18.36 6.89 -21.78
N ALA A 728 -18.77 7.63 -20.75
CA ALA A 728 -18.28 8.98 -20.48
C ALA A 728 -16.83 8.96 -19.98
N GLN A 729 -16.04 9.96 -20.38
CA GLN A 729 -14.66 10.09 -19.92
C GLN A 729 -14.58 10.73 -18.52
N LEU A 730 -13.48 10.47 -17.81
CA LEU A 730 -13.15 11.21 -16.59
C LEU A 730 -12.89 12.67 -16.95
N GLY A 731 -13.47 13.59 -16.16
CA GLY A 731 -13.20 15.00 -16.32
C GLY A 731 -11.78 15.33 -15.86
N THR A 732 -11.04 16.11 -16.65
CA THR A 732 -9.78 16.71 -16.21
C THR A 732 -10.12 17.82 -15.21
N PRO A 733 -9.50 17.83 -14.01
CA PRO A 733 -9.65 18.91 -13.04
C PRO A 733 -9.39 20.31 -13.65
N GLY A 734 -10.44 21.09 -13.93
CA GLY A 734 -10.32 22.51 -14.29
C GLY A 734 -10.88 22.98 -15.65
N GLU A 735 -11.48 22.10 -16.46
CA GLU A 735 -12.06 22.48 -17.77
C GLU A 735 -13.60 22.43 -17.80
N GLU A 736 -14.28 23.02 -16.81
CA GLU A 736 -15.70 23.32 -16.96
C GLU A 736 -15.87 24.57 -17.84
N GLY A 737 -16.09 24.37 -19.15
CA GLY A 737 -16.68 25.40 -20.02
C GLY A 737 -15.90 25.83 -21.27
N SER A 738 -14.71 25.30 -21.54
CA SER A 738 -14.02 25.53 -22.82
C SER A 738 -14.22 24.34 -23.76
N SER A 739 -14.90 24.57 -24.88
CA SER A 739 -14.87 23.64 -26.02
C SER A 739 -13.41 23.35 -26.39
N PRO A 740 -12.96 22.09 -26.47
CA PRO A 740 -11.56 21.76 -26.74
C PRO A 740 -11.26 22.02 -28.21
N ILE A 741 -10.94 23.27 -28.53
CA ILE A 741 -10.37 23.68 -29.81
C ILE A 741 -8.98 24.24 -29.51
N GLY A 742 -8.07 23.34 -29.13
CA GLY A 742 -6.63 23.57 -29.04
C GLY A 742 -5.91 22.37 -29.66
N GLU A 743 -4.89 22.60 -30.47
CA GLU A 743 -4.20 21.63 -31.34
C GLU A 743 -3.33 20.58 -30.59
N GLY A 744 -3.82 20.03 -29.48
CA GLY A 744 -3.26 18.87 -28.80
C GLY A 744 -4.17 17.64 -28.99
N VAL A 745 -3.59 16.45 -29.16
CA VAL A 745 -4.36 15.21 -29.26
C VAL A 745 -5.05 14.96 -27.91
N VAL A 746 -6.38 15.10 -27.88
CA VAL A 746 -7.17 14.90 -26.65
C VAL A 746 -7.25 13.41 -26.34
N THR A 747 -6.70 13.01 -25.19
CA THR A 747 -6.80 11.65 -24.65
C THR A 747 -8.06 11.54 -23.78
N ALA A 748 -8.90 10.54 -24.04
CA ALA A 748 -10.02 10.19 -23.18
C ALA A 748 -9.72 8.97 -22.32
N ASP A 749 -10.11 9.03 -21.05
CA ASP A 749 -10.07 7.90 -20.11
C ASP A 749 -11.50 7.49 -19.68
N ILE A 750 -11.94 6.30 -20.06
CA ILE A 750 -13.30 5.81 -19.73
C ILE A 750 -13.37 4.97 -18.44
N LYS A 751 -12.25 4.75 -17.73
CA LYS A 751 -12.07 3.86 -16.58
C LYS A 751 -12.20 2.36 -16.88
N THR A 752 -13.34 1.95 -17.43
CA THR A 752 -13.70 0.53 -17.59
C THR A 752 -14.59 0.33 -18.80
N LEU A 753 -14.37 -0.79 -19.46
CA LEU A 753 -15.08 -1.17 -20.66
C LEU A 753 -15.95 -2.42 -20.43
N MET A 754 -15.33 -3.50 -19.98
CA MET A 754 -15.88 -4.86 -19.87
C MET A 754 -16.43 -5.13 -18.46
N SER A 755 -17.69 -5.58 -18.39
CA SER A 755 -18.28 -6.06 -17.14
C SER A 755 -17.96 -7.55 -16.88
N ARG A 756 -18.18 -8.03 -15.65
CA ARG A 756 -18.09 -9.47 -15.31
C ARG A 756 -18.98 -10.33 -16.21
N ARG A 757 -20.17 -9.84 -16.53
CA ARG A 757 -21.13 -10.51 -17.41
C ARG A 757 -20.57 -10.68 -18.83
N ASP A 758 -19.93 -9.66 -19.36
CA ASP A 758 -19.37 -9.69 -20.71
C ASP A 758 -18.14 -10.61 -20.78
N ALA A 759 -17.37 -10.70 -19.69
CA ALA A 759 -16.25 -11.64 -19.56
C ALA A 759 -16.66 -13.12 -19.51
N ALA A 760 -17.95 -13.41 -19.28
CA ALA A 760 -18.52 -14.76 -19.20
C ALA A 760 -19.49 -15.07 -20.35
N ILE A 761 -19.56 -14.21 -21.37
CA ILE A 761 -20.57 -14.26 -22.44
C ILE A 761 -20.50 -15.52 -23.31
N ASP A 762 -19.32 -16.13 -23.41
CA ASP A 762 -19.05 -17.33 -24.20
C ASP A 762 -19.14 -18.63 -23.38
N LEU A 763 -19.41 -18.55 -22.08
CA LEU A 763 -19.61 -19.70 -21.19
C LEU A 763 -21.06 -20.15 -21.20
N SER A 764 -21.29 -21.44 -20.97
CA SER A 764 -22.63 -22.01 -20.84
C SER A 764 -23.14 -21.94 -19.39
N GLY A 765 -24.47 -21.85 -19.22
CA GLY A 765 -25.14 -21.79 -17.90
C GLY A 765 -25.60 -20.39 -17.48
N GLU A 766 -26.12 -20.26 -16.25
CA GLU A 766 -26.56 -18.97 -15.68
C GLU A 766 -25.35 -18.20 -15.11
N THR A 767 -24.64 -17.47 -15.98
CA THR A 767 -23.39 -16.78 -15.62
C THR A 767 -23.57 -15.41 -14.98
N SER A 768 -24.80 -14.86 -15.00
CA SER A 768 -25.11 -13.50 -14.54
C SER A 768 -24.90 -13.26 -13.05
N LYS A 769 -24.92 -14.32 -12.24
CA LYS A 769 -24.72 -14.28 -10.78
C LYS A 769 -23.33 -14.72 -10.35
N LEU A 770 -22.49 -15.17 -11.27
CA LEU A 770 -21.18 -15.70 -10.94
C LEU A 770 -20.23 -14.56 -10.54
N ASN A 771 -19.52 -14.77 -9.44
CA ASN A 771 -18.37 -13.94 -9.10
C ASN A 771 -17.17 -14.31 -9.99
N GLU A 772 -16.12 -13.50 -9.95
CA GLU A 772 -14.99 -13.66 -10.86
C GLU A 772 -14.21 -14.97 -10.66
N LYS A 773 -14.10 -15.44 -9.41
CA LYS A 773 -13.45 -16.73 -9.09
C LYS A 773 -14.24 -17.88 -9.73
N GLN A 774 -15.57 -17.82 -9.67
CA GLN A 774 -16.46 -18.78 -10.33
C GLN A 774 -16.38 -18.69 -11.84
N ILE A 775 -16.34 -17.49 -12.43
CA ILE A 775 -16.16 -17.32 -13.90
C ILE A 775 -14.81 -17.90 -14.34
N LYS A 776 -13.73 -17.68 -13.59
CA LYS A 776 -12.40 -18.25 -13.89
C LYS A 776 -12.44 -19.78 -13.81
N HIS A 777 -13.14 -20.34 -12.82
CA HIS A 777 -13.32 -21.79 -12.67
C HIS A 777 -14.12 -22.40 -13.83
N GLU A 778 -15.28 -21.84 -14.14
CA GLU A 778 -16.12 -22.28 -15.28
C GLU A 778 -15.37 -22.17 -16.62
N ARG A 779 -14.55 -21.12 -16.80
CA ARG A 779 -13.70 -21.00 -17.99
C ARG A 779 -12.60 -22.06 -18.04
N LEU A 780 -12.01 -22.41 -16.90
CA LEU A 780 -11.02 -23.49 -16.83
C LEU A 780 -11.65 -24.83 -17.22
N ASP A 781 -12.90 -25.06 -16.82
CA ASP A 781 -13.60 -26.32 -17.11
C ASP A 781 -14.11 -26.38 -18.55
N GLN A 782 -14.71 -25.29 -19.05
CA GLN A 782 -15.39 -25.28 -20.35
C GLN A 782 -14.48 -24.86 -21.51
N LEU A 783 -13.56 -23.92 -21.29
CA LEU A 783 -12.74 -23.28 -22.33
C LEU A 783 -11.25 -23.12 -21.88
N PRO A 784 -10.56 -24.20 -21.45
CA PRO A 784 -9.20 -24.12 -20.88
C PRO A 784 -8.13 -23.60 -21.84
N THR A 785 -8.38 -23.69 -23.16
CA THR A 785 -7.41 -23.35 -24.20
C THR A 785 -7.90 -22.27 -25.15
N THR A 786 -9.07 -21.70 -24.93
CA THR A 786 -9.72 -20.74 -25.83
C THR A 786 -9.74 -19.35 -25.20
N GLY A 787 -9.24 -18.35 -25.94
CA GLY A 787 -9.33 -16.95 -25.53
C GLY A 787 -10.67 -16.32 -25.94
N LEU A 788 -11.05 -15.23 -25.29
CA LEU A 788 -12.21 -14.41 -25.68
C LEU A 788 -11.75 -12.99 -26.00
N LEU A 789 -12.16 -12.47 -27.15
CA LEU A 789 -12.02 -11.07 -27.54
C LEU A 789 -13.40 -10.44 -27.62
N VAL A 790 -13.60 -9.31 -26.95
CA VAL A 790 -14.89 -8.59 -26.87
C VAL A 790 -14.75 -7.21 -27.50
N LEU A 791 -15.63 -6.87 -28.44
CA LEU A 791 -15.71 -5.58 -29.11
C LEU A 791 -16.92 -4.77 -28.62
N TYR A 792 -16.71 -3.48 -28.38
CA TYR A 792 -17.74 -2.55 -27.93
C TYR A 792 -17.82 -1.33 -28.85
N PRO A 793 -18.96 -1.09 -29.52
CA PRO A 793 -19.17 0.16 -30.24
C PRO A 793 -19.62 1.25 -29.27
N ILE A 794 -18.73 2.15 -28.90
CA ILE A 794 -18.96 3.25 -27.97
C ILE A 794 -19.41 4.48 -28.77
N ASP A 795 -20.48 5.13 -28.31
CA ASP A 795 -20.97 6.34 -28.94
C ASP A 795 -20.01 7.52 -28.79
N ARG A 796 -19.80 8.25 -29.90
CA ARG A 796 -18.89 9.39 -29.95
C ARG A 796 -19.21 10.49 -28.93
N VAL A 797 -20.48 10.69 -28.57
CA VAL A 797 -20.88 11.75 -27.63
C VAL A 797 -20.79 11.23 -26.21
N SER A 798 -21.34 10.04 -25.95
CA SER A 798 -21.35 9.35 -24.66
C SER A 798 -21.53 10.28 -23.45
N LEU A 799 -22.76 10.79 -23.28
CA LEU A 799 -23.12 11.68 -22.17
C LEU A 799 -23.02 10.97 -20.79
N PRO A 800 -22.59 11.67 -19.73
CA PRO A 800 -22.62 11.13 -18.37
C PRO A 800 -24.03 10.79 -17.91
N SER A 801 -24.18 9.69 -17.17
CA SER A 801 -25.41 9.36 -16.45
C SER A 801 -25.63 10.32 -15.26
N HIS A 802 -26.88 10.65 -14.96
CA HIS A 802 -27.24 11.57 -13.86
C HIS A 802 -26.69 11.07 -12.51
N GLY A 803 -25.92 11.92 -11.81
CA GLY A 803 -25.45 11.67 -10.44
C GLY A 803 -23.94 11.53 -10.23
N ARG A 804 -23.11 11.52 -11.29
CA ARG A 804 -21.64 11.44 -11.18
C ARG A 804 -21.00 12.79 -11.52
N THR A 805 -20.47 13.52 -10.54
CA THR A 805 -19.88 14.87 -10.69
C THR A 805 -18.49 14.89 -11.32
N THR A 806 -17.84 13.73 -11.49
CA THR A 806 -16.45 13.61 -12.00
C THR A 806 -16.34 13.20 -13.47
N ARG A 807 -17.46 13.06 -14.19
CA ARG A 807 -17.50 12.53 -15.57
C ARG A 807 -17.97 13.60 -16.55
N VAL A 808 -17.31 13.68 -17.72
CA VAL A 808 -17.66 14.59 -18.81
C VAL A 808 -17.97 13.79 -20.09
N PRO A 809 -18.72 14.36 -21.06
CA PRO A 809 -19.00 13.70 -22.32
C PRO A 809 -17.72 13.29 -23.05
N LEU A 810 -17.77 12.17 -23.79
CA LEU A 810 -16.61 11.67 -24.53
C LEU A 810 -16.22 12.60 -25.69
N ASN A 811 -17.20 13.16 -26.39
CA ASN A 811 -17.01 14.13 -27.49
C ASN A 811 -15.91 13.74 -28.52
N ALA A 812 -15.86 12.47 -28.89
CA ALA A 812 -14.95 11.94 -29.90
C ALA A 812 -15.35 12.40 -31.32
N ALA A 813 -14.36 12.52 -32.22
CA ALA A 813 -14.63 12.89 -33.62
C ALA A 813 -15.42 11.83 -34.40
N ALA A 814 -15.38 10.57 -33.95
CA ALA A 814 -16.13 9.44 -34.49
C ALA A 814 -16.46 8.43 -33.37
N ASP A 815 -17.27 7.41 -33.65
CA ASP A 815 -17.56 6.36 -32.68
C ASP A 815 -16.28 5.61 -32.29
N VAL A 816 -16.19 5.13 -31.05
CA VAL A 816 -14.97 4.50 -30.53
C VAL A 816 -15.18 3.00 -30.44
N ILE A 817 -14.22 2.19 -30.91
CA ILE A 817 -14.28 0.73 -30.70
C ILE A 817 -13.41 0.36 -29.52
N GLY A 818 -14.03 -0.02 -28.41
CA GLY A 818 -13.34 -0.59 -27.27
C GLY A 818 -13.06 -2.08 -27.47
N VAL A 819 -11.92 -2.54 -26.96
CA VAL A 819 -11.49 -3.95 -27.02
C VAL A 819 -11.28 -4.47 -25.61
N GLY A 820 -11.80 -5.67 -25.35
CA GLY A 820 -11.52 -6.45 -24.16
C GLY A 820 -11.02 -7.85 -24.51
N LEU A 821 -10.12 -8.41 -23.72
CA LEU A 821 -9.54 -9.73 -23.90
C LEU A 821 -9.67 -10.51 -22.58
N VAL A 822 -10.07 -11.76 -22.65
CA VAL A 822 -10.09 -12.68 -21.52
C VAL A 822 -9.26 -13.90 -21.89
N PHE A 823 -8.24 -14.19 -21.08
CA PHE A 823 -7.36 -15.32 -21.30
C PHE A 823 -7.70 -16.46 -20.33
N PRO A 824 -7.68 -17.73 -20.78
CA PRO A 824 -7.81 -18.86 -19.88
C PRO A 824 -6.59 -18.96 -18.96
N GLN A 825 -6.73 -19.66 -17.83
CA GLN A 825 -5.60 -19.90 -16.94
C GLN A 825 -4.51 -20.73 -17.65
N PRO A 826 -3.23 -20.44 -17.39
CA PRO A 826 -2.14 -21.22 -17.94
C PRO A 826 -2.02 -22.57 -17.21
N GLY A 827 -1.70 -23.65 -17.94
CA GLY A 827 -1.28 -24.92 -17.34
C GLY A 827 0.22 -24.90 -17.03
N VAL A 828 0.86 -26.08 -17.01
CA VAL A 828 2.33 -26.26 -16.80
C VAL A 828 3.18 -25.67 -17.95
N ASP A 829 2.55 -25.01 -18.92
CA ASP A 829 3.10 -24.63 -20.22
C ASP A 829 3.47 -23.13 -20.33
N SER A 830 3.39 -22.35 -19.25
CA SER A 830 3.65 -20.90 -19.28
C SER A 830 4.91 -20.49 -18.51
N THR A 831 6.02 -20.35 -19.24
CA THR A 831 7.24 -19.64 -18.80
C THR A 831 7.36 -18.28 -19.49
N VAL A 832 6.25 -17.55 -19.65
CA VAL A 832 6.31 -16.20 -20.25
C VAL A 832 6.52 -15.18 -19.14
N GLU A 833 7.67 -14.51 -19.19
CA GLU A 833 8.09 -13.44 -18.31
C GLU A 833 7.33 -12.15 -18.67
N TRP A 834 6.76 -11.46 -17.69
CA TRP A 834 6.09 -10.16 -17.85
C TRP A 834 6.24 -9.28 -16.59
N ASP A 835 5.73 -8.04 -16.64
CA ASP A 835 5.89 -6.86 -15.75
C ASP A 835 5.57 -7.04 -14.25
N TYR A 836 5.84 -8.21 -13.68
CA TYR A 836 5.85 -8.46 -12.26
C TYR A 836 7.22 -8.98 -11.86
N ILE A 837 7.61 -8.67 -10.63
CA ILE A 837 8.78 -9.25 -10.00
C ILE A 837 8.38 -9.91 -8.69
N SER A 838 9.06 -10.99 -8.35
CA SER A 838 8.92 -11.71 -7.09
C SER A 838 10.28 -12.22 -6.61
N ALA A 839 10.34 -12.69 -5.37
CA ALA A 839 11.46 -13.47 -4.88
C ALA A 839 11.60 -14.80 -5.67
N ASP A 840 12.84 -15.26 -5.83
CA ASP A 840 13.16 -16.54 -6.49
C ASP A 840 12.98 -17.71 -5.51
N LEU A 841 11.87 -18.44 -5.62
CA LEU A 841 11.60 -19.62 -4.79
C LEU A 841 12.22 -20.92 -5.36
N SER A 842 12.85 -20.88 -6.54
CA SER A 842 13.25 -22.11 -7.26
C SER A 842 14.31 -22.96 -6.57
N LYS A 843 15.04 -22.38 -5.60
CA LYS A 843 16.11 -23.02 -4.85
C LYS A 843 15.70 -23.44 -3.43
N ILE A 844 14.43 -23.28 -3.07
CA ILE A 844 13.90 -23.73 -1.78
C ILE A 844 13.47 -25.19 -1.95
N ASP A 845 14.06 -26.09 -1.16
CA ASP A 845 13.59 -27.47 -1.06
C ASP A 845 12.22 -27.46 -0.37
N ILE A 846 11.16 -27.67 -1.14
CA ILE A 846 9.80 -27.88 -0.61
C ILE A 846 9.72 -29.36 -0.25
N GLU A 847 9.72 -29.69 1.05
CA GLU A 847 9.41 -31.04 1.51
C GLU A 847 7.95 -31.34 1.11
N VAL A 848 7.79 -32.19 0.09
CA VAL A 848 6.47 -32.70 -0.30
C VAL A 848 6.17 -33.88 0.62
N GLU A 849 5.21 -33.73 1.53
CA GLU A 849 4.75 -34.84 2.36
C GLU A 849 4.20 -35.97 1.47
N ASP A 850 4.86 -37.13 1.53
CA ASP A 850 4.45 -38.34 0.82
C ASP A 850 3.33 -39.03 1.60
N PHE A 851 2.07 -38.68 1.28
CA PHE A 851 0.89 -39.28 1.91
C PHE A 851 0.67 -40.77 1.56
N THR A 852 1.62 -41.42 0.87
CA THR A 852 1.50 -42.84 0.51
C THR A 852 1.69 -43.81 1.69
N GLU A 853 2.21 -43.36 2.84
CA GLU A 853 2.38 -44.21 4.03
C GLU A 853 1.10 -44.41 4.88
N LEU A 854 0.01 -43.67 4.62
CA LEU A 854 -1.31 -43.92 5.24
C LEU A 854 -2.11 -44.97 4.44
N GLY A 855 -1.46 -46.11 4.17
CA GLY A 855 -2.13 -47.31 3.67
C GLY A 855 -2.95 -47.96 4.78
N ALA A 856 -4.28 -47.84 4.71
CA ALA A 856 -5.19 -48.67 5.50
C ALA A 856 -4.92 -50.15 5.21
N PRO A 857 -4.83 -51.03 6.22
CA PRO A 857 -4.84 -52.47 5.97
C PRO A 857 -6.22 -52.83 5.42
N VAL A 858 -6.22 -53.45 4.25
CA VAL A 858 -7.37 -54.21 3.77
C VAL A 858 -7.42 -55.49 4.60
N ASP A 859 -8.40 -55.57 5.50
CA ASP A 859 -9.09 -56.80 5.90
C ASP A 859 -10.51 -56.48 6.39
#